data_AF-A0A6N8U2X9-F1
#
_entry.id   AF-A0A6N8U2X9-F1
#
_cell.length_a   1.000
_cell.length_b   1.000
_cell.length_c   1.000
_cell.angle_alpha   90.00
_cell.angle_beta   90.00
_cell.angle_gamma   90.00
#
_symmetry.space_group_name_H-M   'P 1'
#
loop_
_entity.id
_entity.type
_entity.pdbx_description
1 polymer ?
#
loop_
_entity_poly.entity_id
_entity_poly.type
_entity_poly.pdbx_seq_one_letter_code
_entity_poly.pdbx_strand_id
1 'polypeptide(L)'
;MPEAGIYTPMMNQYLEVKNQHMDAIVFYRLGDFYEMFFDDAKTASKELDLVLTGRNAGVEERVPMCGIPYHAANGYIQRLIQKGYKVAIVEQMENPAEAKGLVKRDVIKIVTPGTIMEEIGDEKTTVTIASLSDYQYGLAVVLCEMTTGEMHAQLVDRNVMALQKVLLGNNVKEIVINEHFDKKLIKMIQELRMITVSLQKNQTMNENYTHLIEHIDDERILKAFAQLTNYLEETQRRNMSHLSMVEMIYEDQYVQMDFSTRQNLELTSPLRTTGKSQTLWGFLDKCQSAMGSRLLRRWIEYPLIQEKSINQRLDAIDFLNENFITKDELREELKNVYDLERLSARIAYGNANPRDIQRLSKTLACVPAVFELWKDCKAYPQFQSVDQLHELHDQIQGIIAEEAPIGIRDGGIFVEGYNDELDRVREIGKNGKNWILELENKERDRTQIKSLKIGYNRVFGYYIEVTKANLNQIKDEFGYIRKQTLTNAERFITEELKEKEDAIVHAQERSVRLETELFLDLLEKIRVYLPKLHELASTLATIDALYALAVISNENGYIRPMFHPRHEILLEEARHPILDKMMKETRYVSNDLHMNPDCSVLMITGPNMGGKSTYMRQTALIVLLAQIGCYVPARRAELPIFDQIFTRIGASDDIMSGQSTFMVEMIEANNALQNATENSLILFDEIGRGTSTYDGMALAQAMLEYITVHIRAKTLFSTHYHELTALADQNPSIQNVHVEVHEEDEHVTFLYRMAEGKADKSYGINVARLAKLPDSVLERAKQLLNDLEVQTKEVSFEQPIVIEKENRTDKKIRAMLEQIDINAMTPMDALKMIDDLKCELKKDGDA
;
A
#
# COMPACT_ATOMS: atom_id res chain seq x y z
N MET A 1 17.82 27.48 22.50
CA MET A 1 17.45 28.40 21.42
C MET A 1 18.01 29.79 21.73
N PRO A 2 18.53 30.50 20.75
CA PRO A 2 19.00 31.88 20.92
C PRO A 2 17.85 32.90 20.79
N GLU A 3 17.94 34.05 21.48
CA GLU A 3 16.88 35.06 21.60
C GLU A 3 16.54 35.77 20.27
N ALA A 4 15.25 36.04 20.04
CA ALA A 4 14.75 36.79 18.89
C ALA A 4 15.23 38.26 18.93
N GLY A 5 15.78 38.75 17.81
CA GLY A 5 16.27 40.14 17.68
C GLY A 5 17.78 40.29 17.51
N ILE A 6 18.56 39.21 17.66
CA ILE A 6 20.02 39.21 17.45
C ILE A 6 20.40 38.83 16.01
N TYR A 7 19.56 38.05 15.32
CA TYR A 7 19.83 37.56 13.98
C TYR A 7 19.36 38.50 12.86
N THR A 8 19.93 38.33 11.67
CA THR A 8 19.48 39.01 10.44
C THR A 8 17.97 38.86 10.21
N PRO A 9 17.30 39.84 9.55
CA PRO A 9 15.85 39.79 9.30
C PRO A 9 15.37 38.48 8.65
N MET A 10 16.12 37.94 7.68
CA MET A 10 15.81 36.66 7.03
C MET A 10 15.82 35.49 8.02
N MET A 11 16.78 35.47 8.94
CA MET A 11 16.90 34.40 9.91
C MET A 11 15.82 34.49 11.00
N ASN A 12 15.39 35.70 11.37
CA ASN A 12 14.22 35.86 12.23
C ASN A 12 12.95 35.33 11.55
N GLN A 13 12.76 35.60 10.24
CA GLN A 13 11.66 35.03 9.46
C GLN A 13 11.72 33.49 9.42
N TYR A 14 12.92 32.91 9.24
CA TYR A 14 13.11 31.45 9.34
C TYR A 14 12.75 30.90 10.71
N LEU A 15 13.23 31.52 11.80
CA LEU A 15 12.97 31.08 13.17
C LEU A 15 11.48 31.18 13.52
N GLU A 16 10.77 32.19 13.02
CA GLU A 16 9.32 32.31 13.18
C GLU A 16 8.59 31.13 12.54
N VAL A 17 8.94 30.77 11.30
CA VAL A 17 8.39 29.59 10.62
C VAL A 17 8.76 28.30 11.38
N LYS A 18 10.01 28.15 11.80
CA LYS A 18 10.47 26.95 12.52
C LYS A 18 9.75 26.77 13.87
N ASN A 19 9.48 27.86 14.58
CA ASN A 19 8.74 27.80 15.85
C ASN A 19 7.31 27.27 15.68
N GLN A 20 6.70 27.47 14.51
CA GLN A 20 5.38 26.93 14.19
C GLN A 20 5.44 25.45 13.77
N HIS A 21 6.60 24.98 13.29
CA HIS A 21 6.79 23.64 12.72
C HIS A 21 8.02 22.93 13.34
N MET A 22 8.01 22.80 14.66
CA MET A 22 9.14 22.25 15.42
C MET A 22 9.40 20.77 15.12
N ASP A 23 8.38 20.02 14.72
CA ASP A 23 8.42 18.59 14.40
C ASP A 23 8.77 18.30 12.93
N ALA A 24 8.99 19.32 12.10
CA ALA A 24 9.33 19.17 10.68
C ALA A 24 10.66 19.86 10.33
N ILE A 25 11.39 19.27 9.37
CA ILE A 25 12.57 19.88 8.77
C ILE A 25 12.10 20.97 7.80
N VAL A 26 12.56 22.21 7.99
CA VAL A 26 12.11 23.35 7.18
C VAL A 26 12.99 23.48 5.93
N PHE A 27 12.39 23.23 4.77
CA PHE A 27 12.99 23.51 3.47
C PHE A 27 12.68 24.95 3.08
N TYR A 28 13.63 25.85 3.35
CA TYR A 28 13.43 27.28 3.20
C TYR A 28 13.90 27.79 1.83
N ARG A 29 12.97 28.26 0.99
CA ARG A 29 13.29 28.71 -0.38
C ARG A 29 14.13 30.00 -0.39
N LEU A 30 15.36 29.89 -0.89
CA LEU A 30 16.29 31.00 -1.11
C LEU A 30 16.89 30.94 -2.52
N GLY A 31 16.36 31.77 -3.42
CA GLY A 31 16.75 31.75 -4.82
C GLY A 31 16.44 30.38 -5.44
N ASP A 32 17.43 29.73 -6.04
CA ASP A 32 17.29 28.40 -6.67
C ASP A 32 17.53 27.22 -5.72
N PHE A 33 17.62 27.45 -4.41
CA PHE A 33 17.86 26.40 -3.42
C PHE A 33 16.75 26.34 -2.37
N TYR A 34 16.55 25.15 -1.79
CA TYR A 34 16.01 25.03 -0.45
C TYR A 34 17.19 24.91 0.51
N GLU A 35 17.25 25.80 1.49
CA GLU A 35 18.25 25.80 2.55
C GLU A 35 17.61 25.39 3.88
N MET A 36 18.38 24.69 4.70
CA MET A 36 18.02 24.32 6.07
C MET A 36 19.07 24.90 7.01
N PHE A 37 18.67 25.29 8.24
CA PHE A 37 19.55 25.93 9.21
C PHE A 37 19.56 25.21 10.57
N PHE A 38 20.58 25.49 11.39
CA PHE A 38 20.71 24.96 12.76
C PHE A 38 20.65 23.43 12.83
N ASP A 39 19.76 22.86 13.65
CA ASP A 39 19.66 21.41 13.83
C ASP A 39 18.98 20.70 12.65
N ASP A 40 18.12 21.41 11.92
CA ASP A 40 17.56 20.90 10.65
C ASP A 40 18.71 20.67 9.65
N ALA A 41 19.67 21.61 9.56
CA ALA A 41 20.84 21.46 8.70
C ALA A 41 21.72 20.28 9.09
N LYS A 42 21.97 20.07 10.39
CA LYS A 42 22.78 18.95 10.89
C LYS A 42 22.11 17.62 10.61
N THR A 43 20.80 17.53 10.86
CA THR A 43 20.00 16.33 10.64
C THR A 43 19.94 16.01 9.16
N ALA A 44 19.56 16.97 8.32
CA ALA A 44 19.50 16.79 6.87
C ALA A 44 20.87 16.43 6.28
N SER A 45 21.96 17.08 6.71
CA SER A 45 23.32 16.75 6.27
C SER A 45 23.70 15.30 6.57
N LYS A 46 23.43 14.82 7.79
CA LYS A 46 23.73 13.44 8.19
C LYS A 46 22.86 12.43 7.44
N GLU A 47 21.55 12.70 7.33
CA GLU A 47 20.61 11.72 6.79
C GLU A 47 20.58 11.68 5.26
N LEU A 48 20.96 12.77 4.60
CA LEU A 48 20.97 12.91 3.13
C LEU A 48 22.37 12.92 2.51
N ASP A 49 23.42 12.82 3.33
CA ASP A 49 24.82 12.90 2.91
C ASP A 49 25.15 14.24 2.22
N LEU A 50 24.58 15.35 2.74
CA LEU A 50 24.84 16.70 2.23
C LEU A 50 26.02 17.34 2.93
N VAL A 51 26.71 18.25 2.24
CA VAL A 51 27.79 19.04 2.84
C VAL A 51 27.21 20.03 3.86
N LEU A 52 27.63 19.91 5.12
CA LEU A 52 27.33 20.89 6.16
C LEU A 52 28.30 22.07 6.05
N THR A 53 27.75 23.27 5.92
CA THR A 53 28.48 24.54 5.86
C THR A 53 27.97 25.49 6.94
N GLY A 54 28.38 26.76 6.92
CA GLY A 54 27.85 27.76 7.84
C GLY A 54 27.53 29.08 7.14
N ARG A 55 26.45 29.75 7.54
CA ARG A 55 26.02 31.06 7.03
C ARG A 55 26.29 32.16 8.05
N ASN A 56 26.74 33.32 7.60
CA ASN A 56 26.79 34.51 8.46
C ASN A 56 25.35 35.04 8.63
N ALA A 57 24.88 35.08 9.88
CA ALA A 57 23.49 35.43 10.21
C ALA A 57 23.39 36.63 11.17
N GLY A 58 24.44 37.48 11.25
CA GLY A 58 24.45 38.67 12.11
C GLY A 58 25.04 38.47 13.50
N VAL A 59 25.56 37.26 13.79
CA VAL A 59 26.27 36.91 15.02
C VAL A 59 27.70 36.44 14.71
N GLU A 60 28.58 36.43 15.70
CA GLU A 60 29.99 36.01 15.51
C GLU A 60 30.10 34.55 15.03
N GLU A 61 29.27 33.65 15.55
CA GLU A 61 29.27 32.24 15.17
C GLU A 61 28.48 32.01 13.87
N ARG A 62 29.02 31.23 12.93
CA ARG A 62 28.29 30.91 11.70
C ARG A 62 27.20 29.88 11.98
N VAL A 63 25.98 30.21 11.58
CA VAL A 63 24.82 29.31 11.71
C VAL A 63 25.01 28.10 10.79
N PRO A 64 24.92 26.84 11.29
CA PRO A 64 25.01 25.65 10.44
C PRO A 64 23.97 25.68 9.30
N MET A 65 24.39 25.29 8.10
CA MET A 65 23.59 25.36 6.88
C MET A 65 23.91 24.21 5.93
N CYS A 66 22.89 23.59 5.34
CA CYS A 66 23.01 22.80 4.13
C CYS A 66 21.90 23.21 3.15
N GLY A 67 22.03 22.83 1.88
CA GLY A 67 21.04 23.19 0.86
C GLY A 67 21.01 22.22 -0.30
N ILE A 68 19.89 22.22 -1.00
CA ILE A 68 19.63 21.39 -2.18
C ILE A 68 19.03 22.25 -3.30
N PRO A 69 19.36 22.00 -4.58
CA PRO A 69 18.69 22.65 -5.69
C PRO A 69 17.19 22.29 -5.70
N TYR A 70 16.29 23.26 -5.86
CA TYR A 70 14.85 22.98 -5.71
C TYR A 70 14.29 22.01 -6.74
N HIS A 71 14.80 22.05 -7.97
CA HIS A 71 14.42 21.11 -9.01
C HIS A 71 14.74 19.65 -8.66
N ALA A 72 15.66 19.42 -7.72
CA ALA A 72 16.05 18.10 -7.25
C ALA A 72 15.43 17.74 -5.89
N ALA A 73 14.60 18.62 -5.30
CA ALA A 73 14.13 18.49 -3.93
C ALA A 73 13.33 17.20 -3.67
N ASN A 74 12.50 16.78 -4.62
CA ASN A 74 11.60 15.63 -4.46
C ASN A 74 12.35 14.35 -4.04
N GLY A 75 13.51 14.06 -4.65
CA GLY A 75 14.31 12.88 -4.28
C GLY A 75 14.89 12.95 -2.86
N TYR A 76 15.22 14.15 -2.39
CA TYR A 76 15.70 14.35 -1.01
C TYR A 76 14.56 14.29 0.01
N ILE A 77 13.41 14.87 -0.33
CA ILE A 77 12.19 14.77 0.49
C ILE A 77 11.86 13.30 0.69
N GLN A 78 11.76 12.51 -0.39
CA GLN A 78 11.46 11.08 -0.32
C GLN A 78 12.37 10.32 0.66
N ARG A 79 13.68 10.57 0.63
CA ARG A 79 14.66 9.94 1.53
C ARG A 79 14.44 10.31 3.00
N LEU A 80 14.09 11.56 3.30
CA LEU A 80 13.75 11.99 4.66
C LEU A 80 12.45 11.35 5.13
N ILE A 81 11.43 11.34 4.28
CA ILE A 81 10.13 10.78 4.62
C ILE A 81 10.21 9.28 4.89
N GLN A 82 10.99 8.52 4.10
CA GLN A 82 11.23 7.09 4.32
C GLN A 82 11.90 6.79 5.67
N LYS A 83 12.60 7.76 6.26
CA LYS A 83 13.21 7.68 7.59
C LYS A 83 12.28 8.18 8.70
N GLY A 84 11.03 8.54 8.38
CA GLY A 84 10.00 8.99 9.33
C GLY A 84 10.00 10.50 9.62
N TYR A 85 10.84 11.29 8.94
CA TYR A 85 10.85 12.75 9.11
C TYR A 85 9.68 13.41 8.38
N LYS A 86 9.29 14.61 8.84
CA LYS A 86 8.38 15.53 8.13
C LYS A 86 9.18 16.66 7.50
N VAL A 87 8.71 17.19 6.38
CA VAL A 87 9.37 18.29 5.67
C VAL A 87 8.37 19.42 5.39
N ALA A 88 8.60 20.59 5.96
CA ALA A 88 7.82 21.80 5.67
C ALA A 88 8.44 22.55 4.49
N ILE A 89 7.69 22.71 3.39
CA ILE A 89 8.13 23.41 2.19
C ILE A 89 7.70 24.87 2.30
N VAL A 90 8.69 25.76 2.38
CA VAL A 90 8.46 27.21 2.46
C VAL A 90 8.80 27.82 1.11
N GLU A 91 7.84 28.51 0.49
CA GLU A 91 8.01 29.17 -0.80
C GLU A 91 8.00 30.70 -0.70
N GLN A 92 8.45 31.35 -1.78
CA GLN A 92 8.32 32.80 -1.96
C GLN A 92 6.90 33.13 -2.41
N MET A 93 6.20 33.94 -1.62
CA MET A 93 4.77 34.27 -1.86
C MET A 93 4.57 35.41 -2.86
N GLU A 94 5.64 36.10 -3.24
CA GLU A 94 5.64 37.24 -4.15
C GLU A 94 6.87 37.20 -5.05
N ASN A 95 6.76 37.81 -6.23
CA ASN A 95 7.89 37.94 -7.14
C ASN A 95 8.98 38.80 -6.49
N PRO A 96 10.23 38.31 -6.36
CA PRO A 96 11.32 39.10 -5.80
C PRO A 96 11.56 40.45 -6.50
N ALA A 97 11.23 40.56 -7.78
CA ALA A 97 11.36 41.80 -8.55
C ALA A 97 10.32 42.87 -8.17
N GLU A 98 9.18 42.46 -7.60
CA GLU A 98 8.06 43.33 -7.25
C GLU A 98 8.00 43.62 -5.74
N ALA A 99 8.72 42.84 -4.94
CA ALA A 99 8.74 42.92 -3.48
C ALA A 99 9.45 44.19 -2.96
N LYS A 100 8.80 44.91 -2.04
CA LYS A 100 9.43 46.01 -1.29
C LYS A 100 10.03 45.49 0.02
N GLY A 101 11.33 45.17 0.00
CA GLY A 101 12.06 44.72 1.18
C GLY A 101 12.28 43.20 1.22
N LEU A 102 12.07 42.57 2.37
CA LEU A 102 12.24 41.13 2.52
C LEU A 102 11.04 40.40 1.90
N VAL A 103 11.30 39.57 0.89
CA VAL A 103 10.28 38.71 0.24
C VAL A 103 9.52 37.91 1.29
N LYS A 104 8.18 38.00 1.28
CA LYS A 104 7.30 37.22 2.14
C LYS A 104 7.43 35.74 1.79
N ARG A 105 7.57 34.91 2.84
CA ARG A 105 7.67 33.47 2.74
C ARG A 105 6.71 32.83 3.72
N ASP A 106 6.09 31.74 3.28
CA ASP A 106 5.17 30.96 4.10
C ASP A 106 5.26 29.49 3.69
N VAL A 107 4.85 28.61 4.60
CA VAL A 107 4.74 27.18 4.33
C VAL A 107 3.59 26.98 3.35
N ILE A 108 3.86 26.32 2.23
CA ILE A 108 2.82 25.98 1.24
C ILE A 108 2.32 24.55 1.39
N LYS A 109 3.12 23.66 2.01
CA LYS A 109 2.82 22.25 2.20
C LYS A 109 3.77 21.67 3.25
N ILE A 110 3.29 20.72 4.06
CA ILE A 110 4.10 19.85 4.90
C ILE A 110 3.96 18.44 4.33
N VAL A 111 5.08 17.88 3.86
CA VAL A 111 5.15 16.49 3.39
C VAL A 111 5.46 15.60 4.59
N THR A 112 4.63 14.57 4.79
CA THR A 112 4.74 13.64 5.92
C THR A 112 4.75 12.19 5.43
N PRO A 113 5.16 11.22 6.26
CA PRO A 113 5.13 9.80 5.90
C PRO A 113 3.78 9.26 5.44
N GLY A 114 2.67 9.80 5.94
CA GLY A 114 1.33 9.40 5.54
C GLY A 114 0.70 10.24 4.40
N THR A 115 1.35 11.34 3.97
CA THR A 115 0.78 12.27 2.96
C THR A 115 1.60 12.36 1.67
N ILE A 116 2.44 11.37 1.43
CA ILE A 116 3.27 11.23 0.23
C ILE A 116 2.36 11.02 -0.99
N MET A 117 2.61 11.74 -2.08
CA MET A 117 1.82 11.60 -3.30
C MET A 117 2.67 11.42 -4.55
N GLU A 118 3.70 12.24 -4.72
CA GLU A 118 4.57 12.24 -5.90
C GLU A 118 5.79 11.34 -5.71
N GLU A 119 6.06 10.93 -4.48
CA GLU A 119 7.29 10.25 -4.08
C GLU A 119 7.12 8.73 -3.87
N ILE A 120 6.01 8.14 -4.31
CA ILE A 120 5.82 6.68 -4.32
C ILE A 120 6.34 6.13 -5.65
N GLY A 121 7.49 5.43 -5.61
CA GLY A 121 8.16 4.91 -6.81
C GLY A 121 7.48 3.70 -7.46
N ASP A 122 6.57 3.03 -6.75
CA ASP A 122 5.81 1.88 -7.25
C ASP A 122 4.32 2.24 -7.34
N GLU A 123 3.74 2.14 -8.54
CA GLU A 123 2.34 2.45 -8.81
C GLU A 123 1.37 1.51 -8.07
N LYS A 124 1.82 0.31 -7.69
CA LYS A 124 1.00 -0.70 -6.99
C LYS A 124 1.06 -0.60 -5.47
N THR A 125 1.99 0.17 -4.93
CA THR A 125 2.16 0.33 -3.47
C THR A 125 1.25 1.44 -2.95
N THR A 126 0.55 1.18 -1.83
CA THR A 126 -0.27 2.16 -1.11
C THR A 126 0.42 2.63 0.17
N VAL A 127 0.19 3.89 0.54
CA VAL A 127 0.66 4.46 1.81
C VAL A 127 -0.53 5.10 2.52
N THR A 128 -0.78 4.67 3.74
CA THR A 128 -1.97 5.08 4.49
C THR A 128 -1.59 5.96 5.69
N ILE A 129 -2.38 6.99 5.92
CA ILE A 129 -2.41 7.74 7.18
C ILE A 129 -3.65 7.31 7.96
N ALA A 130 -3.52 7.16 9.28
CA ALA A 130 -4.65 6.82 10.14
C ALA A 130 -4.87 7.92 11.19
N SER A 131 -6.10 8.10 11.64
CA SER A 131 -6.43 8.85 12.84
C SER A 131 -7.00 7.92 13.88
N LEU A 132 -6.49 8.01 15.11
CA LEU A 132 -6.97 7.22 16.24
C LEU A 132 -7.66 8.14 17.25
N SER A 133 -8.86 7.77 17.66
CA SER A 133 -9.58 8.40 18.76
C SER A 133 -9.91 7.38 19.85
N ASP A 134 -9.48 7.67 21.07
CA ASP A 134 -9.76 6.83 22.23
C ASP A 134 -11.21 7.03 22.70
N TYR A 135 -11.88 5.92 23.02
CA TYR A 135 -13.16 5.89 23.74
C TYR A 135 -13.09 4.80 24.82
N GLN A 136 -13.99 4.86 25.81
CA GLN A 136 -13.88 4.07 27.06
C GLN A 136 -13.47 2.59 26.89
N TYR A 137 -13.93 1.90 25.83
CA TYR A 137 -13.72 0.46 25.64
C TYR A 137 -12.96 0.07 24.36
N GLY A 138 -12.43 1.02 23.59
CA GLY A 138 -11.81 0.75 22.29
C GLY A 138 -11.23 1.99 21.62
N LEU A 139 -10.85 1.85 20.35
CA LEU A 139 -10.37 2.94 19.52
C LEU A 139 -11.23 3.06 18.25
N ALA A 140 -11.57 4.28 17.87
CA ALA A 140 -12.05 4.58 16.54
C ALA A 140 -10.85 4.85 15.64
N VAL A 141 -10.81 4.16 14.49
CA VAL A 141 -9.75 4.31 13.49
C VAL A 141 -10.38 4.82 12.20
N VAL A 142 -9.85 5.91 11.66
CA VAL A 142 -10.16 6.38 10.31
C VAL A 142 -8.87 6.36 9.50
N LEU A 143 -8.88 5.67 8.36
CA LEU A 143 -7.76 5.49 7.45
C LEU A 143 -8.01 6.34 6.20
N CYS A 144 -6.95 6.91 5.65
CA CYS A 144 -6.98 7.62 4.38
C CYS A 144 -5.74 7.27 3.55
N GLU A 145 -5.94 6.89 2.29
CA GLU A 145 -4.87 6.74 1.30
C GLU A 145 -4.89 7.99 0.42
N MET A 146 -3.87 8.84 0.55
CA MET A 146 -3.90 10.18 -0.04
C MET A 146 -3.83 10.19 -1.56
N THR A 147 -3.22 9.16 -2.17
CA THR A 147 -2.98 9.11 -3.63
C THR A 147 -4.21 8.70 -4.40
N THR A 148 -5.16 8.03 -3.79
CA THR A 148 -6.42 7.55 -4.37
C THR A 148 -7.62 8.28 -3.81
N GLY A 149 -7.50 8.86 -2.62
CA GLY A 149 -8.59 9.50 -1.88
C GLY A 149 -9.44 8.52 -1.07
N GLU A 150 -9.11 7.23 -1.09
CA GLU A 150 -9.85 6.17 -0.43
C GLU A 150 -9.83 6.35 1.10
N MET A 151 -11.00 6.26 1.74
CA MET A 151 -11.15 6.38 3.19
C MET A 151 -11.96 5.24 3.80
N HIS A 152 -11.48 4.74 4.94
CA HIS A 152 -12.11 3.66 5.70
C HIS A 152 -12.25 4.03 7.16
N ALA A 153 -13.27 3.50 7.82
CA ALA A 153 -13.45 3.63 9.25
C ALA A 153 -13.75 2.28 9.90
N GLN A 154 -13.21 2.05 11.09
CA GLN A 154 -13.51 0.86 11.88
C GLN A 154 -13.33 1.12 13.38
N LEU A 155 -14.06 0.37 14.18
CA LEU A 155 -13.92 0.33 15.63
C LEU A 155 -13.06 -0.86 16.01
N VAL A 156 -12.06 -0.65 16.84
CA VAL A 156 -11.14 -1.71 17.28
C VAL A 156 -11.12 -1.82 18.79
N ASP A 157 -11.00 -3.04 19.30
CA ASP A 157 -10.77 -3.28 20.72
C ASP A 157 -9.47 -2.61 21.18
N ARG A 158 -9.43 -2.18 22.46
CA ARG A 158 -8.24 -1.57 23.08
C ARG A 158 -7.15 -2.60 23.40
N ASN A 159 -6.69 -3.31 22.37
CA ASN A 159 -5.68 -4.36 22.44
C ASN A 159 -4.60 -4.12 21.36
N VAL A 160 -3.35 -4.38 21.73
CA VAL A 160 -2.17 -4.29 20.85
C VAL A 160 -2.33 -5.10 19.58
N MET A 161 -2.84 -6.33 19.65
CA MET A 161 -2.99 -7.21 18.49
C MET A 161 -4.01 -6.66 17.48
N ALA A 162 -5.16 -6.18 17.97
CA ALA A 162 -6.19 -5.57 17.14
C ALA A 162 -5.66 -4.30 16.45
N LEU A 163 -4.93 -3.46 17.19
CA LEU A 163 -4.32 -2.26 16.63
C LEU A 163 -3.22 -2.59 15.60
N GLN A 164 -2.35 -3.56 15.88
CA GLN A 164 -1.31 -4.00 14.95
C GLN A 164 -1.92 -4.56 13.66
N LYS A 165 -2.95 -5.40 13.76
CA LYS A 165 -3.69 -5.94 12.62
C LYS A 165 -4.17 -4.83 11.69
N VAL A 166 -4.75 -3.78 12.25
CA VAL A 166 -5.23 -2.63 11.47
C VAL A 166 -4.08 -1.80 10.91
N LEU A 167 -3.14 -1.36 11.74
CA LEU A 167 -2.08 -0.42 11.32
C LEU A 167 -1.10 -1.07 10.34
N LEU A 168 -0.61 -2.28 10.65
CA LEU A 168 0.35 -2.98 9.79
C LEU A 168 -0.35 -3.56 8.56
N GLY A 169 -1.57 -4.07 8.72
CA GLY A 169 -2.37 -4.61 7.62
C GLY A 169 -2.69 -3.58 6.53
N ASN A 170 -2.88 -2.31 6.91
CA ASN A 170 -3.16 -1.22 5.97
C ASN A 170 -1.91 -0.41 5.58
N ASN A 171 -0.70 -0.91 5.89
CA ASN A 171 0.57 -0.23 5.64
C ASN A 171 0.57 1.24 6.13
N VAL A 172 0.02 1.48 7.32
CA VAL A 172 -0.03 2.81 7.92
C VAL A 172 1.39 3.30 8.20
N LYS A 173 1.75 4.48 7.69
CA LYS A 173 3.05 5.12 7.93
C LYS A 173 2.99 6.29 8.90
N GLU A 174 1.79 6.77 9.17
CA GLU A 174 1.57 7.87 10.07
C GLU A 174 0.23 7.72 10.78
N ILE A 175 0.24 8.00 12.08
CA ILE A 175 -0.98 8.11 12.87
C ILE A 175 -1.16 9.54 13.37
N VAL A 176 -2.40 10.02 13.35
CA VAL A 176 -2.82 11.29 13.91
C VAL A 176 -3.60 10.99 15.19
N ILE A 177 -3.20 11.62 16.28
CA ILE A 177 -3.82 11.48 17.60
C ILE A 177 -4.00 12.85 18.24
N ASN A 178 -4.83 12.94 19.27
CA ASN A 178 -4.91 14.16 20.08
C ASN A 178 -3.84 14.19 21.18
N GLU A 179 -3.70 15.36 21.81
CA GLU A 179 -2.71 15.56 22.89
C GLU A 179 -2.98 14.73 24.15
N HIS A 180 -4.23 14.29 24.32
CA HIS A 180 -4.71 13.56 25.49
C HIS A 180 -4.78 12.03 25.26
N PHE A 181 -4.19 11.53 24.17
CA PHE A 181 -4.20 10.12 23.84
C PHE A 181 -3.35 9.31 24.84
N ASP A 182 -3.71 8.05 25.08
CA ASP A 182 -3.04 7.19 26.06
C ASP A 182 -1.54 7.02 25.75
N LYS A 183 -0.69 7.51 26.66
CA LYS A 183 0.78 7.44 26.55
C LYS A 183 1.31 6.01 26.43
N LYS A 184 0.63 5.02 27.02
CA LYS A 184 1.01 3.60 26.88
C LYS A 184 0.82 3.14 25.44
N LEU A 185 -0.33 3.47 24.83
CA LEU A 185 -0.61 3.15 23.43
C LEU A 185 0.39 3.84 22.49
N ILE A 186 0.69 5.13 22.73
CA ILE A 186 1.70 5.86 21.94
C ILE A 186 3.04 5.12 21.97
N LYS A 187 3.52 4.73 23.16
CA LYS A 187 4.79 4.02 23.30
C LYS A 187 4.80 2.70 22.54
N MET A 188 3.71 1.93 22.63
CA MET A 188 3.58 0.65 21.91
C MET A 188 3.58 0.85 20.39
N ILE A 189 2.93 1.91 19.87
CA ILE A 189 2.94 2.22 18.44
C ILE A 189 4.34 2.67 17.99
N GLN A 190 5.04 3.46 18.81
CA GLN A 190 6.43 3.87 18.54
C GLN A 190 7.41 2.69 18.53
N GLU A 191 7.14 1.64 19.32
CA GLU A 191 7.93 0.40 19.32
C GLU A 191 7.81 -0.40 18.01
N LEU A 192 6.79 -0.14 17.18
CA LEU A 192 6.68 -0.70 15.82
C LEU A 192 7.72 -0.10 14.84
N ARG A 193 8.44 0.97 15.23
CA ARG A 193 9.55 1.65 14.52
C ARG A 193 9.27 2.19 13.11
N MET A 194 8.10 1.90 12.53
CA MET A 194 7.75 2.20 11.13
C MET A 194 6.63 3.24 10.99
N ILE A 195 6.10 3.75 12.10
CA ILE A 195 4.92 4.62 12.13
C ILE A 195 5.28 5.94 12.82
N THR A 196 5.12 7.04 12.10
CA THR A 196 5.28 8.39 12.64
C THR A 196 4.03 8.78 13.43
N VAL A 197 4.20 9.39 14.60
CA VAL A 197 3.10 9.86 15.44
C VAL A 197 2.97 11.38 15.29
N SER A 198 1.78 11.81 14.90
CA SER A 198 1.42 13.21 14.66
C SER A 198 0.31 13.64 15.59
N LEU A 199 0.40 14.89 16.07
CA LEU A 199 -0.57 15.46 16.98
C LEU A 199 -1.51 16.40 16.22
N GLN A 200 -2.80 16.29 16.50
CA GLN A 200 -3.78 17.29 16.08
C GLN A 200 -4.64 17.74 17.27
N LYS A 201 -4.62 19.05 17.54
CA LYS A 201 -5.36 19.72 18.61
C LYS A 201 -6.82 19.94 18.22
N ASN A 202 -7.07 20.29 16.96
CA ASN A 202 -8.41 20.61 16.51
C ASN A 202 -9.21 19.33 16.19
N GLN A 203 -10.26 19.07 16.98
CA GLN A 203 -11.17 17.94 16.78
C GLN A 203 -12.57 18.40 16.33
N THR A 204 -12.76 19.68 16.00
CA THR A 204 -14.05 20.15 15.51
C THR A 204 -14.26 19.69 14.07
N MET A 205 -15.47 19.23 13.74
CA MET A 205 -15.82 18.87 12.38
C MET A 205 -15.68 20.08 11.45
N ASN A 206 -15.02 19.90 10.31
CA ASN A 206 -14.99 20.90 9.26
C ASN A 206 -16.19 20.65 8.31
N GLU A 207 -17.03 21.66 8.16
CA GLU A 207 -18.25 21.61 7.34
C GLU A 207 -17.97 21.21 5.89
N ASN A 208 -16.78 21.56 5.35
CA ASN A 208 -16.38 21.23 3.98
C ASN A 208 -16.31 19.73 3.69
N TYR A 209 -16.08 18.88 4.71
CA TYR A 209 -15.88 17.44 4.55
C TYR A 209 -17.06 16.59 5.05
N THR A 210 -18.14 17.22 5.51
CA THR A 210 -19.31 16.52 6.07
C THR A 210 -20.00 15.58 5.09
N HIS A 211 -19.96 15.90 3.79
CA HIS A 211 -20.50 15.03 2.74
C HIS A 211 -19.79 13.66 2.65
N LEU A 212 -18.56 13.54 3.15
CA LEU A 212 -17.79 12.29 3.10
C LEU A 212 -18.22 11.28 4.17
N ILE A 213 -19.06 11.70 5.12
CA ILE A 213 -19.53 10.90 6.26
C ILE A 213 -21.05 10.92 6.38
N GLU A 214 -21.78 11.27 5.31
CA GLU A 214 -23.24 11.44 5.32
C GLU A 214 -24.00 10.19 5.82
N HIS A 215 -23.39 9.01 5.72
CA HIS A 215 -23.97 7.73 6.15
C HIS A 215 -23.43 7.22 7.49
N ILE A 216 -22.65 8.03 8.23
CA ILE A 216 -22.01 7.64 9.50
C ILE A 216 -22.48 8.56 10.62
N ASP A 217 -23.32 8.04 11.52
CA ASP A 217 -23.80 8.76 12.70
C ASP A 217 -22.98 8.51 13.98
N ASP A 218 -21.95 7.65 13.91
CA ASP A 218 -21.18 7.24 15.09
C ASP A 218 -20.20 8.34 15.54
N GLU A 219 -20.52 9.02 16.65
CA GLU A 219 -19.69 10.09 17.25
C GLU A 219 -18.20 9.72 17.41
N ARG A 220 -17.89 8.43 17.65
CA ARG A 220 -16.51 7.98 17.84
C ARG A 220 -15.73 8.09 16.53
N ILE A 221 -16.34 7.66 15.42
CA ILE A 221 -15.78 7.76 14.07
C ILE A 221 -15.73 9.23 13.65
N LEU A 222 -16.79 10.00 13.90
CA LEU A 222 -16.86 11.43 13.58
C LEU A 222 -15.70 12.22 14.19
N LYS A 223 -15.33 11.91 15.44
CA LYS A 223 -14.20 12.54 16.13
C LYS A 223 -12.84 12.16 15.52
N ALA A 224 -12.64 10.89 15.20
CA ALA A 224 -11.43 10.42 14.51
C ALA A 224 -11.31 11.03 13.10
N PHE A 225 -12.43 11.12 12.38
CA PHE A 225 -12.52 11.72 11.06
C PHE A 225 -12.19 13.21 11.09
N ALA A 226 -12.84 13.99 11.96
CA ALA A 226 -12.56 15.43 12.10
C ALA A 226 -11.09 15.70 12.43
N GLN A 227 -10.51 14.88 13.31
CA GLN A 227 -9.08 14.96 13.64
C GLN A 227 -8.20 14.69 12.41
N LEU A 228 -8.54 13.69 11.58
CA LEU A 228 -7.79 13.38 10.37
C LEU A 228 -7.89 14.52 9.36
N THR A 229 -9.10 14.96 9.02
CA THR A 229 -9.33 15.99 8.00
C THR A 229 -8.71 17.32 8.39
N ASN A 230 -8.78 17.72 9.66
CA ASN A 230 -8.13 18.93 10.15
C ASN A 230 -6.60 18.83 10.02
N TYR A 231 -6.01 17.68 10.35
CA TYR A 231 -4.57 17.47 10.20
C TYR A 231 -4.14 17.52 8.73
N LEU A 232 -4.91 16.86 7.87
CA LEU A 232 -4.66 16.86 6.43
C LEU A 232 -4.80 18.27 5.85
N GLU A 233 -5.82 19.04 6.23
CA GLU A 233 -5.98 20.43 5.76
C GLU A 233 -4.84 21.35 6.23
N GLU A 234 -4.40 21.21 7.49
CA GLU A 234 -3.29 22.00 8.04
C GLU A 234 -1.95 21.68 7.35
N THR A 235 -1.69 20.40 7.08
CA THR A 235 -0.45 19.95 6.43
C THR A 235 -0.46 20.22 4.93
N GLN A 236 -1.57 19.95 4.25
CA GLN A 236 -1.66 20.05 2.79
C GLN A 236 -1.97 21.47 2.32
N ARG A 237 -2.58 22.31 3.17
CA ARG A 237 -2.98 23.71 2.88
C ARG A 237 -3.76 23.88 1.57
N ARG A 238 -4.56 22.86 1.20
CA ARG A 238 -5.37 22.81 -0.03
C ARG A 238 -6.67 22.06 0.23
N ASN A 239 -7.68 22.32 -0.62
CA ASN A 239 -8.93 21.56 -0.60
C ASN A 239 -8.71 20.16 -1.20
N MET A 240 -9.12 19.13 -0.48
CA MET A 240 -8.95 17.72 -0.84
C MET A 240 -10.26 17.16 -1.42
N SER A 241 -10.64 17.67 -2.59
CA SER A 241 -11.91 17.36 -3.26
C SER A 241 -11.98 15.95 -3.87
N HIS A 242 -10.87 15.22 -3.94
CA HIS A 242 -10.78 13.84 -4.40
C HIS A 242 -11.01 12.80 -3.30
N LEU A 243 -11.14 13.22 -2.04
CA LEU A 243 -11.41 12.27 -0.96
C LEU A 243 -12.77 11.60 -1.21
N SER A 244 -12.82 10.27 -1.08
CA SER A 244 -14.03 9.48 -1.27
C SER A 244 -14.87 9.46 0.00
N MET A 245 -16.13 9.06 -0.10
CA MET A 245 -16.93 8.78 1.09
C MET A 245 -16.25 7.72 1.97
N VAL A 246 -16.37 7.87 3.30
CA VAL A 246 -15.80 6.94 4.27
C VAL A 246 -16.61 5.64 4.27
N GLU A 247 -15.95 4.52 4.00
CA GLU A 247 -16.55 3.19 4.08
C GLU A 247 -16.34 2.58 5.48
N MET A 248 -17.40 2.07 6.10
CA MET A 248 -17.29 1.35 7.37
C MET A 248 -16.84 -0.11 7.12
N ILE A 249 -15.71 -0.48 7.69
CA ILE A 249 -15.22 -1.87 7.70
C ILE A 249 -15.72 -2.53 8.99
N TYR A 250 -16.53 -3.57 8.83
CA TYR A 250 -16.99 -4.42 9.92
C TYR A 250 -16.26 -5.76 9.91
N GLU A 251 -15.82 -6.22 11.08
CA GLU A 251 -15.08 -7.49 11.21
C GLU A 251 -15.94 -8.71 10.84
N ASP A 252 -17.27 -8.63 10.91
CA ASP A 252 -18.18 -9.74 10.57
C ASP A 252 -18.42 -9.90 9.06
N GLN A 253 -17.95 -8.98 8.22
CA GLN A 253 -18.14 -9.04 6.76
C GLN A 253 -17.00 -9.76 6.02
N TYR A 254 -15.83 -9.85 6.66
CA TYR A 254 -14.60 -10.34 6.06
C TYR A 254 -13.94 -11.43 6.89
N VAL A 255 -13.17 -12.30 6.25
CA VAL A 255 -12.40 -13.32 6.94
C VAL A 255 -11.34 -12.68 7.83
N GLN A 256 -11.39 -12.97 9.12
CA GLN A 256 -10.44 -12.41 10.07
C GLN A 256 -9.12 -13.17 10.03
N MET A 257 -8.04 -12.41 9.88
CA MET A 257 -6.66 -12.90 9.95
C MET A 257 -5.84 -11.89 10.75
N ASP A 258 -5.02 -12.37 11.68
CA ASP A 258 -4.00 -11.55 12.31
C ASP A 258 -2.82 -11.31 11.35
N PHE A 259 -1.95 -10.37 11.73
CA PHE A 259 -0.81 -9.98 10.90
C PHE A 259 0.17 -11.14 10.68
N SER A 260 0.42 -11.96 11.71
CA SER A 260 1.25 -13.16 11.61
C SER A 260 0.67 -14.16 10.64
N THR A 261 -0.65 -14.38 10.63
CA THR A 261 -1.30 -15.27 9.64
C THR A 261 -1.11 -14.80 8.21
N ARG A 262 -1.28 -13.50 7.95
CA ARG A 262 -1.05 -12.92 6.61
C ARG A 262 0.41 -13.09 6.17
N GLN A 263 1.37 -12.98 7.10
CA GLN A 263 2.79 -13.21 6.83
C GLN A 263 3.13 -14.70 6.61
N ASN A 264 2.62 -15.59 7.46
CA ASN A 264 2.87 -17.04 7.39
C ASN A 264 2.35 -17.65 6.08
N LEU A 265 1.27 -17.08 5.53
CA LEU A 265 0.71 -17.44 4.23
C LEU A 265 1.32 -16.66 3.06
N GLU A 266 2.25 -15.73 3.30
CA GLU A 266 2.93 -14.90 2.30
C GLU A 266 1.95 -14.22 1.33
N LEU A 267 0.85 -13.66 1.87
CA LEU A 267 -0.26 -13.15 1.05
C LEU A 267 0.18 -11.99 0.15
N THR A 268 0.76 -10.96 0.75
CA THR A 268 1.17 -9.73 0.05
C THR A 268 2.64 -9.36 0.29
N SER A 269 3.26 -9.94 1.32
CA SER A 269 4.68 -9.72 1.65
C SER A 269 5.39 -11.07 1.86
N PRO A 270 6.60 -11.25 1.32
CA PRO A 270 7.36 -12.48 1.53
C PRO A 270 7.96 -12.54 2.94
N LEU A 271 8.14 -13.75 3.48
CA LEU A 271 8.82 -13.97 4.77
C LEU A 271 10.32 -13.71 4.70
N ARG A 272 10.93 -13.87 3.51
CA ARG A 272 12.35 -13.62 3.26
C ARG A 272 12.54 -12.65 2.10
N THR A 273 13.23 -11.54 2.36
CA THR A 273 13.49 -10.45 1.40
C THR A 273 14.58 -10.79 0.37
N THR A 274 15.29 -11.91 0.54
CA THR A 274 16.37 -12.33 -0.37
C THR A 274 15.82 -13.19 -1.53
N GLY A 275 15.60 -12.56 -2.70
CA GLY A 275 15.51 -13.18 -4.04
C GLY A 275 14.36 -14.17 -4.34
N LYS A 276 13.63 -13.92 -5.45
CA LYS A 276 12.60 -14.80 -6.09
C LYS A 276 11.50 -15.38 -5.19
N SER A 277 11.26 -14.85 -3.99
CA SER A 277 10.07 -15.20 -3.21
C SER A 277 8.83 -14.62 -3.91
N GLN A 278 7.81 -15.46 -4.13
CA GLN A 278 6.56 -15.09 -4.79
C GLN A 278 5.43 -15.13 -3.75
N THR A 279 4.72 -14.03 -3.59
CA THR A 279 3.55 -13.92 -2.71
C THR A 279 2.29 -14.38 -3.44
N LEU A 280 1.20 -14.62 -2.70
CA LEU A 280 -0.09 -14.93 -3.33
C LEU A 280 -0.52 -13.80 -4.28
N TRP A 281 -0.46 -12.55 -3.82
CA TRP A 281 -0.75 -11.38 -4.64
C TRP A 281 0.13 -11.30 -5.89
N GLY A 282 1.45 -11.45 -5.75
CA GLY A 282 2.36 -11.43 -6.90
C GLY A 282 2.17 -12.60 -7.87
N PHE A 283 1.54 -13.70 -7.43
CA PHE A 283 1.14 -14.80 -8.29
C PHE A 283 -0.17 -14.53 -9.02
N LEU A 284 -1.17 -13.99 -8.31
CA LEU A 284 -2.51 -13.72 -8.86
C LEU A 284 -2.59 -12.46 -9.73
N ASP A 285 -1.66 -11.52 -9.55
CA ASP A 285 -1.72 -10.22 -10.22
C ASP A 285 -1.41 -10.32 -11.73
N LYS A 286 -2.50 -10.46 -12.50
CA LYS A 286 -2.55 -10.37 -13.97
C LYS A 286 -3.29 -9.13 -14.46
N CYS A 287 -3.55 -8.19 -13.55
CA CYS A 287 -4.23 -6.93 -13.85
C CYS A 287 -3.41 -6.14 -14.89
N GLN A 288 -4.10 -5.43 -15.77
CA GLN A 288 -3.47 -4.56 -16.79
C GLN A 288 -3.26 -3.14 -16.26
N SER A 289 -3.94 -2.76 -15.17
CA SER A 289 -3.86 -1.44 -14.54
C SER A 289 -3.35 -1.53 -13.09
N ALA A 290 -2.77 -0.42 -12.60
CA ALA A 290 -2.32 -0.32 -11.21
C ALA A 290 -3.49 -0.34 -10.22
N MET A 291 -4.61 0.30 -10.56
CA MET A 291 -5.83 0.32 -9.74
C MET A 291 -6.43 -1.08 -9.58
N GLY A 292 -6.51 -1.88 -10.65
CA GLY A 292 -6.94 -3.29 -10.58
C GLY A 292 -6.03 -4.13 -9.69
N SER A 293 -4.71 -3.94 -9.80
CA SER A 293 -3.72 -4.62 -8.95
C SER A 293 -3.86 -4.28 -7.47
N ARG A 294 -4.12 -3.00 -7.13
CA ARG A 294 -4.41 -2.56 -5.75
C ARG A 294 -5.72 -3.15 -5.22
N LEU A 295 -6.77 -3.17 -6.04
CA LEU A 295 -8.05 -3.77 -5.66
C LEU A 295 -7.93 -5.28 -5.42
N LEU A 296 -7.22 -6.00 -6.29
CA LEU A 296 -6.95 -7.43 -6.11
C LEU A 296 -6.19 -7.69 -4.80
N ARG A 297 -5.20 -6.85 -4.48
CA ARG A 297 -4.50 -6.92 -3.19
C ARG A 297 -5.47 -6.77 -2.03
N ARG A 298 -6.38 -5.79 -2.10
CA ARG A 298 -7.42 -5.57 -1.08
C ARG A 298 -8.33 -6.79 -0.94
N TRP A 299 -8.74 -7.43 -2.02
CA TRP A 299 -9.55 -8.66 -1.96
C TRP A 299 -8.83 -9.80 -1.25
N ILE A 300 -7.52 -9.94 -1.43
CA ILE A 300 -6.71 -10.94 -0.72
C ILE A 300 -6.60 -10.62 0.78
N GLU A 301 -6.45 -9.34 1.14
CA GLU A 301 -6.33 -8.90 2.54
C GLU A 301 -7.69 -8.96 3.27
N TYR A 302 -8.80 -8.82 2.53
CA TYR A 302 -10.17 -8.83 3.03
C TYR A 302 -11.06 -9.82 2.23
N PRO A 303 -10.86 -11.14 2.39
CA PRO A 303 -11.72 -12.15 1.77
C PRO A 303 -13.14 -12.05 2.33
N LEU A 304 -14.15 -12.39 1.52
CA LEU A 304 -15.55 -12.21 1.86
C LEU A 304 -16.09 -13.37 2.70
N ILE A 305 -17.06 -13.08 3.58
CA ILE A 305 -17.88 -14.11 4.27
C ILE A 305 -19.24 -14.29 3.56
N GLN A 306 -19.75 -13.28 2.87
CA GLN A 306 -21.06 -13.38 2.24
C GLN A 306 -21.03 -14.20 0.95
N GLU A 307 -21.69 -15.37 0.97
CA GLU A 307 -21.78 -16.30 -0.17
C GLU A 307 -22.25 -15.62 -1.46
N LYS A 308 -23.25 -14.74 -1.36
CA LYS A 308 -23.81 -14.02 -2.51
C LYS A 308 -22.75 -13.16 -3.20
N SER A 309 -21.93 -12.45 -2.44
CA SER A 309 -20.87 -11.57 -2.96
C SER A 309 -19.71 -12.37 -3.54
N ILE A 310 -19.40 -13.54 -2.95
CA ILE A 310 -18.42 -14.48 -3.49
C ILE A 310 -18.90 -15.02 -4.84
N ASN A 311 -20.14 -15.52 -4.90
CA ASN A 311 -20.73 -16.04 -6.13
C ASN A 311 -20.86 -14.97 -7.21
N GLN A 312 -21.14 -13.71 -6.85
CA GLN A 312 -21.16 -12.61 -7.81
C GLN A 312 -19.82 -12.46 -8.55
N ARG A 313 -18.68 -12.57 -7.85
CA ARG A 313 -17.35 -12.55 -8.47
C ARG A 313 -17.12 -13.78 -9.35
N LEU A 314 -17.49 -14.97 -8.84
CA LEU A 314 -17.37 -16.23 -9.60
C LEU A 314 -18.21 -16.21 -10.88
N ASP A 315 -19.42 -15.64 -10.86
CA ASP A 315 -20.29 -15.52 -12.04
C ASP A 315 -19.69 -14.61 -13.12
N ALA A 316 -18.98 -13.55 -12.72
CA ALA A 316 -18.23 -12.71 -13.67
C ALA A 316 -17.03 -13.45 -14.26
N ILE A 317 -16.34 -14.27 -13.46
CA ILE A 317 -15.26 -15.14 -13.94
C ILE A 317 -15.79 -16.18 -14.93
N ASP A 318 -16.95 -16.79 -14.67
CA ASP A 318 -17.62 -17.72 -15.58
C ASP A 318 -17.89 -17.03 -16.92
N PHE A 319 -18.50 -15.85 -16.91
CA PHE A 319 -18.76 -15.06 -18.11
C PHE A 319 -17.49 -14.84 -18.95
N LEU A 320 -16.39 -14.42 -18.32
CA LEU A 320 -15.12 -14.19 -19.02
C LEU A 320 -14.46 -15.48 -19.52
N ASN A 321 -14.63 -16.59 -18.80
CA ASN A 321 -14.07 -17.89 -19.19
C ASN A 321 -14.86 -18.56 -20.32
N GLU A 322 -16.17 -18.35 -20.39
CA GLU A 322 -17.03 -18.81 -21.48
C GLU A 322 -16.85 -17.96 -22.76
N ASN A 323 -16.49 -16.69 -22.62
CA ASN A 323 -16.33 -15.74 -23.73
C ASN A 323 -14.86 -15.36 -23.97
N PHE A 324 -14.07 -16.31 -24.53
CA PHE A 324 -12.62 -16.14 -24.72
C PHE A 324 -12.25 -14.90 -25.56
N ILE A 325 -12.99 -14.62 -26.65
CA ILE A 325 -12.75 -13.45 -27.51
C ILE A 325 -12.94 -12.16 -26.71
N THR A 326 -14.06 -12.04 -25.99
CA THR A 326 -14.36 -10.91 -25.11
C THR A 326 -13.26 -10.70 -24.08
N LYS A 327 -12.76 -11.77 -23.47
CA LYS A 327 -11.68 -11.70 -22.48
C LYS A 327 -10.37 -11.21 -23.09
N ASP A 328 -9.99 -11.67 -24.28
CA ASP A 328 -8.77 -11.23 -24.96
C ASP A 328 -8.86 -9.77 -25.45
N GLU A 329 -10.01 -9.36 -25.99
CA GLU A 329 -10.27 -7.96 -26.39
C GLU A 329 -10.26 -7.03 -25.17
N LEU A 330 -10.87 -7.46 -24.06
CA LEU A 330 -10.87 -6.73 -22.79
C LEU A 330 -9.44 -6.50 -22.27
N ARG A 331 -8.54 -7.49 -22.42
CA ARG A 331 -7.12 -7.32 -22.07
C ARG A 331 -6.49 -6.17 -22.85
N GLU A 332 -6.71 -6.09 -24.15
CA GLU A 332 -6.08 -5.07 -24.99
C GLU A 332 -6.63 -3.66 -24.68
N GLU A 333 -7.92 -3.54 -24.38
CA GLU A 333 -8.51 -2.27 -23.95
C GLU A 333 -8.01 -1.83 -22.56
N LEU A 334 -7.96 -2.75 -21.59
CA LEU A 334 -7.50 -2.45 -20.23
C LEU A 334 -6.02 -2.04 -20.16
N LYS A 335 -5.16 -2.48 -21.10
CA LYS A 335 -3.76 -2.01 -21.18
C LYS A 335 -3.64 -0.51 -21.44
N ASN A 336 -4.65 0.08 -22.07
CA ASN A 336 -4.68 1.51 -22.39
C ASN A 336 -5.31 2.34 -21.27
N VAL A 337 -5.83 1.70 -20.22
CA VAL A 337 -6.40 2.35 -19.04
C VAL A 337 -5.28 2.77 -18.11
N TYR A 338 -5.10 4.07 -17.94
CA TYR A 338 -4.17 4.63 -16.97
C TYR A 338 -4.80 4.71 -15.58
N ASP A 339 -3.96 4.94 -14.56
CA ASP A 339 -4.38 5.04 -13.16
C ASP A 339 -5.25 6.29 -12.91
N LEU A 340 -6.56 6.13 -13.08
CA LEU A 340 -7.55 7.20 -12.89
C LEU A 340 -7.65 7.66 -11.45
N GLU A 341 -7.46 6.78 -10.46
CA GLU A 341 -7.52 7.13 -9.04
C GLU A 341 -6.43 8.16 -8.71
N ARG A 342 -5.18 7.86 -9.05
CA ARG A 342 -4.05 8.78 -8.80
C ARG A 342 -4.08 10.02 -9.65
N LEU A 343 -4.57 9.91 -10.88
CA LEU A 343 -4.74 11.05 -11.75
C LEU A 343 -5.80 12.03 -11.19
N SER A 344 -6.92 11.50 -10.69
CA SER A 344 -7.97 12.30 -10.05
C SER A 344 -7.43 13.04 -8.82
N ALA A 345 -6.63 12.37 -8.00
CA ALA A 345 -5.94 13.01 -6.89
C ALA A 345 -4.99 14.13 -7.37
N ARG A 346 -4.16 13.91 -8.40
CA ARG A 346 -3.28 14.96 -8.94
C ARG A 346 -4.06 16.17 -9.48
N ILE A 347 -5.22 15.96 -10.10
CA ILE A 347 -6.10 17.02 -10.60
C ILE A 347 -6.71 17.81 -9.44
N ALA A 348 -7.23 17.14 -8.41
CA ALA A 348 -7.76 17.79 -7.21
C ALA A 348 -6.68 18.63 -6.52
N TYR A 349 -5.46 18.10 -6.38
CA TYR A 349 -4.35 18.83 -5.80
C TYR A 349 -3.82 19.97 -6.69
N GLY A 350 -4.12 19.98 -7.98
CA GLY A 350 -3.60 20.99 -8.92
C GLY A 350 -2.14 20.77 -9.33
N ASN A 351 -1.63 19.54 -9.17
CA ASN A 351 -0.28 19.14 -9.59
C ASN A 351 -0.30 18.26 -10.86
N ALA A 352 -1.47 18.04 -11.45
CA ALA A 352 -1.60 17.38 -12.74
C ALA A 352 -0.85 18.15 -13.84
N ASN A 353 -0.15 17.42 -14.70
CA ASN A 353 0.62 17.99 -15.82
C ASN A 353 -0.07 17.71 -17.17
N PRO A 354 0.39 18.30 -18.30
CA PRO A 354 -0.22 18.06 -19.62
C PRO A 354 -0.30 16.59 -20.03
N ARG A 355 0.68 15.76 -19.64
CA ARG A 355 0.68 14.32 -19.94
C ARG A 355 -0.36 13.57 -19.14
N ASP A 356 -0.71 14.03 -17.94
CA ASP A 356 -1.84 13.48 -17.19
C ASP A 356 -3.13 13.67 -17.97
N ILE A 357 -3.38 14.87 -18.52
CA ILE A 357 -4.59 15.12 -19.31
C ILE A 357 -4.64 14.24 -20.58
N GLN A 358 -3.49 14.02 -21.23
CA GLN A 358 -3.41 13.07 -22.34
C GLN A 358 -3.73 11.63 -21.90
N ARG A 359 -3.25 11.19 -20.74
CA ARG A 359 -3.55 9.86 -20.17
C ARG A 359 -5.02 9.71 -19.83
N LEU A 360 -5.64 10.75 -19.27
CA LEU A 360 -7.08 10.79 -19.01
C LEU A 360 -7.86 10.65 -20.32
N SER A 361 -7.53 11.45 -21.34
CA SER A 361 -8.17 11.37 -22.66
C SER A 361 -8.03 9.98 -23.27
N LYS A 362 -6.83 9.39 -23.26
CA LYS A 362 -6.59 8.02 -23.76
C LYS A 362 -7.41 6.96 -23.02
N THR A 363 -7.55 7.10 -21.70
CA THR A 363 -8.35 6.18 -20.90
C THR A 363 -9.84 6.32 -21.24
N LEU A 364 -10.36 7.55 -21.29
CA LEU A 364 -11.78 7.77 -21.62
C LEU A 364 -12.12 7.30 -23.05
N ALA A 365 -11.15 7.30 -23.97
CA ALA A 365 -11.36 6.78 -25.32
C ALA A 365 -11.64 5.27 -25.38
N CYS A 366 -11.07 4.47 -24.47
CA CYS A 366 -11.29 3.01 -24.45
C CYS A 366 -12.47 2.56 -23.57
N VAL A 367 -12.96 3.43 -22.67
CA VAL A 367 -14.09 3.12 -21.76
C VAL A 367 -15.32 2.56 -22.48
N PRO A 368 -15.80 3.14 -23.61
CA PRO A 368 -16.98 2.60 -24.29
C PRO A 368 -16.79 1.17 -24.79
N ALA A 369 -15.59 0.83 -25.28
CA ALA A 369 -15.27 -0.52 -25.73
C ALA A 369 -15.25 -1.52 -24.56
N VAL A 370 -14.67 -1.14 -23.41
CA VAL A 370 -14.68 -1.97 -22.19
C VAL A 370 -16.10 -2.27 -21.73
N PHE A 371 -16.98 -1.27 -21.71
CA PHE A 371 -18.37 -1.44 -21.27
C PHE A 371 -19.19 -2.27 -22.25
N GLU A 372 -18.96 -2.12 -23.55
CA GLU A 372 -19.59 -2.95 -24.57
C GLU A 372 -19.20 -4.42 -24.46
N LEU A 373 -17.93 -4.72 -24.17
CA LEU A 373 -17.46 -6.08 -23.90
C LEU A 373 -18.07 -6.67 -22.62
N TRP A 374 -18.37 -5.82 -21.64
CA TRP A 374 -18.95 -6.24 -20.35
C TRP A 374 -20.48 -6.31 -20.32
N LYS A 375 -21.18 -5.81 -21.35
CA LYS A 375 -22.64 -5.59 -21.32
C LYS A 375 -23.48 -6.83 -20.99
N ASP A 376 -23.02 -8.00 -21.43
CA ASP A 376 -23.75 -9.26 -21.28
C ASP A 376 -23.44 -9.96 -19.93
N CYS A 377 -22.51 -9.42 -19.15
CA CYS A 377 -22.18 -9.90 -17.81
C CYS A 377 -23.28 -9.53 -16.80
N LYS A 378 -24.04 -10.54 -16.37
CA LYS A 378 -25.17 -10.35 -15.43
C LYS A 378 -24.77 -10.21 -13.97
N ALA A 379 -23.51 -10.49 -13.64
CA ALA A 379 -23.02 -10.43 -12.27
C ALA A 379 -23.00 -8.99 -11.71
N TYR A 380 -22.71 -8.00 -12.57
CA TYR A 380 -22.59 -6.59 -12.19
C TYR A 380 -23.50 -5.69 -13.03
N PRO A 381 -24.84 -5.81 -12.92
CA PRO A 381 -25.78 -5.02 -13.72
C PRO A 381 -25.64 -3.51 -13.47
N GLN A 382 -25.19 -3.12 -12.27
CA GLN A 382 -24.98 -1.72 -11.90
C GLN A 382 -23.88 -1.02 -12.71
N PHE A 383 -22.97 -1.77 -13.33
CA PHE A 383 -21.95 -1.15 -14.20
C PHE A 383 -22.59 -0.48 -15.42
N GLN A 384 -23.77 -0.92 -15.86
CA GLN A 384 -24.46 -0.30 -16.99
C GLN A 384 -25.00 1.12 -16.70
N SER A 385 -25.14 1.51 -15.43
CA SER A 385 -25.58 2.86 -15.05
C SER A 385 -24.44 3.85 -14.81
N VAL A 386 -23.18 3.39 -14.83
CA VAL A 386 -22.01 4.26 -14.59
C VAL A 386 -21.82 5.19 -15.78
N ASP A 387 -21.59 6.48 -15.51
CA ASP A 387 -21.33 7.47 -16.54
C ASP A 387 -19.96 7.22 -17.19
N GLN A 388 -19.98 6.99 -18.51
CA GLN A 388 -18.78 6.75 -19.32
C GLN A 388 -17.99 8.03 -19.65
N LEU A 389 -18.49 9.20 -19.23
CA LEU A 389 -17.80 10.49 -19.33
C LEU A 389 -17.48 10.94 -20.77
N HIS A 390 -18.36 10.62 -21.72
CA HIS A 390 -18.24 11.06 -23.12
C HIS A 390 -18.09 12.59 -23.26
N GLU A 391 -18.86 13.36 -22.49
CA GLU A 391 -18.79 14.83 -22.51
C GLU A 391 -17.40 15.33 -22.10
N LEU A 392 -16.82 14.75 -21.04
CA LEU A 392 -15.48 15.11 -20.60
C LEU A 392 -14.43 14.71 -21.64
N HIS A 393 -14.56 13.52 -22.23
CA HIS A 393 -13.67 13.06 -23.29
C HIS A 393 -13.67 14.03 -24.47
N ASP A 394 -14.85 14.43 -24.96
CA ASP A 394 -14.99 15.38 -26.08
C ASP A 394 -14.37 16.74 -25.76
N GLN A 395 -14.41 17.19 -24.49
CA GLN A 395 -13.79 18.44 -24.07
C GLN A 395 -12.25 18.40 -24.06
N ILE A 396 -11.65 17.23 -23.84
CA ILE A 396 -10.19 17.10 -23.65
C ILE A 396 -9.49 16.37 -24.81
N GLN A 397 -10.22 15.70 -25.69
CA GLN A 397 -9.65 14.95 -26.79
C GLN A 397 -8.95 15.91 -27.77
N GLY A 398 -7.66 15.65 -28.02
CA GLY A 398 -6.89 16.36 -29.05
C GLY A 398 -6.54 17.82 -28.73
N ILE A 399 -6.81 18.32 -27.52
CA ILE A 399 -6.47 19.71 -27.15
C ILE A 399 -5.01 19.89 -26.72
N ILE A 400 -4.39 18.83 -26.18
CA ILE A 400 -2.99 18.82 -25.73
C ILE A 400 -2.10 18.34 -26.87
N ALA A 401 -1.02 19.08 -27.15
CA ALA A 401 -0.04 18.75 -28.17
C ALA A 401 0.68 17.42 -27.86
N GLU A 402 0.96 16.61 -28.87
CA GLU A 402 1.58 15.28 -28.68
C GLU A 402 2.95 15.35 -27.98
N GLU A 403 3.75 16.37 -28.30
CA GLU A 403 5.06 16.62 -27.70
C GLU A 403 5.02 17.54 -26.46
N ALA A 404 3.86 17.71 -25.82
CA ALA A 404 3.71 18.59 -24.66
C ALA A 404 4.73 18.26 -23.54
N PRO A 405 5.38 19.28 -22.96
CA PRO A 405 6.34 19.07 -21.89
C PRO A 405 5.66 18.64 -20.58
N ILE A 406 6.46 18.13 -19.65
CA ILE A 406 5.99 17.78 -18.30
C ILE A 406 5.74 19.06 -17.49
N GLY A 407 6.60 20.07 -17.63
CA GLY A 407 6.46 21.34 -16.92
C GLY A 407 5.49 22.27 -17.63
N ILE A 408 4.48 22.78 -16.91
CA ILE A 408 3.54 23.78 -17.43
C ILE A 408 4.29 25.08 -17.83
N ARG A 409 5.41 25.36 -17.16
CA ARG A 409 6.25 26.56 -17.41
C ARG A 409 7.11 26.48 -18.68
N ASP A 410 7.17 25.34 -19.34
CA ASP A 410 7.98 25.15 -20.55
C ASP A 410 7.23 25.57 -21.82
N GLY A 411 5.90 25.77 -21.74
CA GLY A 411 5.03 26.14 -22.86
C GLY A 411 4.83 25.02 -23.89
N GLY A 412 4.08 25.28 -24.97
CA GLY A 412 3.80 24.27 -26.00
C GLY A 412 2.85 23.16 -25.52
N ILE A 413 1.89 23.52 -24.67
CA ILE A 413 0.92 22.62 -24.06
C ILE A 413 -0.21 22.30 -25.04
N PHE A 414 -0.79 23.35 -25.64
CA PHE A 414 -2.00 23.24 -26.46
C PHE A 414 -1.67 23.13 -27.95
N VAL A 415 -2.52 22.42 -28.69
CA VAL A 415 -2.50 22.40 -30.16
C VAL A 415 -2.81 23.79 -30.75
N GLU A 416 -2.39 24.01 -32.00
CA GLU A 416 -2.77 25.20 -32.77
C GLU A 416 -4.28 25.19 -33.04
N GLY A 417 -4.94 26.35 -32.95
CA GLY A 417 -6.39 26.50 -33.10
C GLY A 417 -7.19 26.31 -31.81
N TYR A 418 -6.56 25.99 -30.67
CA TYR A 418 -7.25 25.90 -29.38
C TYR A 418 -7.69 27.27 -28.85
N ASN A 419 -6.86 28.32 -29.08
CA ASN A 419 -7.15 29.66 -28.60
C ASN A 419 -6.55 30.72 -29.54
N ASP A 420 -7.41 31.59 -30.08
CA ASP A 420 -7.03 32.63 -31.05
C ASP A 420 -5.96 33.59 -30.53
N GLU A 421 -5.97 33.94 -29.24
CA GLU A 421 -4.99 34.84 -28.67
C GLU A 421 -3.63 34.16 -28.53
N LEU A 422 -3.61 32.91 -28.09
CA LEU A 422 -2.40 32.10 -28.01
C LEU A 422 -1.75 31.93 -29.39
N ASP A 423 -2.54 31.64 -30.41
CA ASP A 423 -2.04 31.45 -31.77
C ASP A 423 -1.44 32.75 -32.32
N ARG A 424 -2.08 33.91 -32.10
CA ARG A 424 -1.52 35.22 -32.48
C ARG A 424 -0.18 35.49 -31.81
N VAL A 425 -0.06 35.19 -30.51
CA VAL A 425 1.19 35.42 -29.76
C VAL A 425 2.30 34.47 -30.24
N ARG A 426 1.97 33.20 -30.52
CA ARG A 426 2.89 32.22 -31.12
C ARG A 426 3.34 32.64 -32.51
N GLU A 427 2.45 33.19 -33.32
CA GLU A 427 2.74 33.71 -34.66
C GLU A 427 3.75 34.87 -34.61
N ILE A 428 3.61 35.80 -33.66
CA ILE A 428 4.59 36.89 -33.45
C ILE A 428 5.98 36.31 -33.15
N GLY A 429 6.07 35.31 -32.27
CA GLY A 429 7.33 34.64 -31.94
C GLY A 429 7.95 33.92 -33.15
N LYS A 430 7.13 33.24 -33.97
CA LYS A 430 7.57 32.52 -35.18
C LYS A 430 8.06 33.48 -36.26
N ASN A 431 7.32 34.54 -36.52
CA ASN A 431 7.69 35.59 -37.47
C ASN A 431 8.97 36.31 -37.03
N GLY A 432 9.16 36.52 -35.72
CA GLY A 432 10.42 37.04 -35.17
C GLY A 432 11.62 36.15 -35.47
N LYS A 433 11.51 34.81 -35.32
CA LYS A 433 12.61 33.89 -35.67
C LYS A 433 12.94 33.89 -37.17
N ASN A 434 11.93 33.95 -38.04
CA ASN A 434 12.15 34.07 -39.48
C ASN A 434 12.89 35.37 -39.82
N TRP A 435 12.51 36.47 -39.18
CA TRP A 435 13.18 37.75 -39.33
C TRP A 435 14.66 37.70 -38.89
N ILE A 436 15.01 36.95 -37.84
CA ILE A 436 16.41 36.75 -37.42
C ILE A 436 17.22 36.03 -38.52
N LEU A 437 16.64 35.03 -39.17
CA LEU A 437 17.28 34.33 -40.29
C LEU A 437 17.49 35.25 -41.50
N GLU A 438 16.50 36.10 -41.79
CA GLU A 438 16.61 37.12 -42.84
C GLU A 438 17.68 38.16 -42.52
N LEU A 439 17.75 38.62 -41.26
CA LEU A 439 18.78 39.55 -40.80
C LEU A 439 20.18 38.93 -40.88
N GLU A 440 20.35 37.66 -40.53
CA GLU A 440 21.64 36.96 -40.65
C GLU A 440 22.13 36.96 -42.11
N ASN A 441 21.25 36.64 -43.06
CA ASN A 441 21.60 36.65 -44.48
C ASN A 441 21.89 38.08 -44.98
N LYS A 442 21.06 39.04 -44.59
CA LYS A 442 21.25 40.46 -44.91
C LYS A 442 22.59 40.99 -44.40
N GLU A 443 22.97 40.67 -43.16
CA GLU A 443 24.25 41.10 -42.60
C GLU A 443 25.45 40.34 -43.18
N ARG A 444 25.31 39.05 -43.54
CA ARG A 444 26.34 38.33 -44.31
C ARG A 444 26.62 38.99 -45.65
N ASP A 445 25.56 39.37 -46.37
CA ASP A 445 25.67 40.03 -47.67
C ASP A 445 26.20 41.46 -47.53
N ARG A 446 25.75 42.21 -46.51
CA ARG A 446 26.21 43.59 -46.27
C ARG A 446 27.68 43.65 -45.87
N THR A 447 28.12 42.76 -44.98
CA THR A 447 29.49 42.76 -44.44
C THR A 447 30.48 41.94 -45.28
N GLN A 448 29.98 41.07 -46.18
CA GLN A 448 30.74 40.07 -46.93
C GLN A 448 31.45 39.01 -46.05
N ILE A 449 31.09 38.93 -44.76
CA ILE A 449 31.64 37.97 -43.80
C ILE A 449 30.79 36.70 -43.81
N LYS A 450 31.16 35.71 -44.64
CA LYS A 450 30.42 34.43 -44.74
C LYS A 450 30.31 33.67 -43.41
N SER A 451 31.27 33.86 -42.50
CA SER A 451 31.29 33.19 -41.19
C SER A 451 30.41 33.86 -40.14
N LEU A 452 29.78 35.00 -40.44
CA LEU A 452 28.91 35.72 -39.52
C LEU A 452 27.70 34.84 -39.18
N LYS A 453 27.34 34.80 -37.89
CA LYS A 453 26.16 34.06 -37.41
C LYS A 453 25.41 34.89 -36.39
N ILE A 454 24.10 34.81 -36.39
CA ILE A 454 23.29 35.33 -35.29
C ILE A 454 23.02 34.18 -34.33
N GLY A 455 23.57 34.26 -33.13
CA GLY A 455 23.39 33.28 -32.07
C GLY A 455 22.51 33.80 -30.94
N TYR A 456 22.11 32.92 -30.03
CA TYR A 456 21.39 33.26 -28.81
C TYR A 456 22.11 32.69 -27.59
N ASN A 457 22.18 33.47 -26.51
CA ASN A 457 22.68 33.04 -25.21
C ASN A 457 21.75 33.54 -24.10
N ARG A 458 21.48 32.69 -23.10
CA ARG A 458 20.58 33.02 -21.98
C ARG A 458 20.97 34.27 -21.19
N VAL A 459 22.25 34.64 -21.14
CA VAL A 459 22.77 35.77 -20.34
C VAL A 459 22.73 37.09 -21.13
N PHE A 460 23.00 37.05 -22.43
CA PHE A 460 23.19 38.26 -23.25
C PHE A 460 22.22 38.41 -24.41
N GLY A 461 21.30 37.47 -24.60
CA GLY A 461 20.30 37.56 -25.65
C GLY A 461 20.78 37.11 -27.02
N TYR A 462 20.15 37.65 -28.06
CA TYR A 462 20.62 37.47 -29.43
C TYR A 462 21.87 38.32 -29.68
N TYR A 463 22.79 37.80 -30.47
CA TYR A 463 24.04 38.48 -30.81
C TYR A 463 24.51 38.11 -32.20
N ILE A 464 25.25 39.04 -32.82
CA ILE A 464 25.96 38.83 -34.06
C ILE A 464 27.39 38.39 -33.72
N GLU A 465 27.77 37.17 -34.09
CA GLU A 465 29.09 36.61 -33.85
C GLU A 465 29.98 36.75 -35.09
N VAL A 466 31.15 37.35 -34.89
CA VAL A 466 32.17 37.51 -35.93
C VAL A 466 33.50 36.93 -35.43
N THR A 467 34.14 36.08 -36.24
CA THR A 467 35.44 35.49 -35.92
C THR A 467 36.53 36.56 -35.85
N LYS A 468 37.54 36.39 -34.97
CA LYS A 468 38.63 37.37 -34.82
C LYS A 468 39.37 37.69 -36.11
N ALA A 469 39.51 36.73 -37.02
CA ALA A 469 40.15 36.91 -38.32
C ALA A 469 39.42 37.93 -39.24
N ASN A 470 38.12 38.13 -39.02
CA ASN A 470 37.26 39.00 -39.82
C ASN A 470 36.91 40.32 -39.11
N LEU A 471 37.48 40.59 -37.92
CA LEU A 471 37.18 41.81 -37.15
C LEU A 471 37.54 43.09 -37.91
N ASN A 472 38.63 43.07 -38.65
CA ASN A 472 39.10 44.23 -39.41
C ASN A 472 38.13 44.63 -40.55
N GLN A 473 37.16 43.76 -40.87
CA GLN A 473 36.14 44.02 -41.88
C GLN A 473 34.89 44.69 -41.28
N ILE A 474 34.77 44.77 -39.96
CA ILE A 474 33.68 45.50 -39.29
C ILE A 474 34.00 46.99 -39.33
N LYS A 475 33.09 47.78 -39.89
CA LYS A 475 33.19 49.23 -40.00
C LYS A 475 32.20 49.92 -39.06
N ASP A 476 32.52 51.13 -38.63
CA ASP A 476 31.66 51.92 -37.73
C ASP A 476 30.27 52.20 -38.34
N GLU A 477 30.18 52.31 -39.67
CA GLU A 477 28.92 52.50 -40.41
C GLU A 477 27.91 51.35 -40.26
N PHE A 478 28.35 50.18 -39.77
CA PHE A 478 27.48 49.03 -39.57
C PHE A 478 26.65 49.10 -38.28
N GLY A 479 26.96 50.03 -37.36
CA GLY A 479 26.19 50.23 -36.13
C GLY A 479 26.31 49.09 -35.12
N TYR A 480 27.40 48.32 -35.17
CA TYR A 480 27.61 47.18 -34.27
C TYR A 480 28.16 47.63 -32.92
N ILE A 481 27.46 47.27 -31.84
CA ILE A 481 27.86 47.57 -30.47
C ILE A 481 28.44 46.28 -29.87
N ARG A 482 29.72 46.30 -29.50
CA ARG A 482 30.40 45.13 -28.92
C ARG A 482 29.79 44.77 -27.55
N LYS A 483 29.46 43.49 -27.34
CA LYS A 483 28.80 42.99 -26.13
C LYS A 483 29.63 41.94 -25.37
N GLN A 484 30.35 41.06 -26.06
CA GLN A 484 31.17 40.01 -25.42
C GLN A 484 32.37 39.61 -26.29
N THR A 485 33.55 39.50 -25.69
CA THR A 485 34.76 38.96 -26.32
C THR A 485 34.96 37.49 -25.94
N LEU A 486 35.16 36.63 -26.94
CA LEU A 486 35.51 35.22 -26.76
C LEU A 486 36.95 34.95 -27.22
N THR A 487 37.45 33.74 -26.95
CA THR A 487 38.79 33.31 -27.36
C THR A 487 39.01 33.46 -28.86
N ASN A 488 38.03 33.09 -29.69
CA ASN A 488 38.15 33.05 -31.16
C ASN A 488 37.14 33.96 -31.91
N ALA A 489 36.24 34.63 -31.20
CA ALA A 489 35.18 35.45 -31.81
C ALA A 489 34.85 36.66 -30.94
N GLU A 490 34.13 37.61 -31.54
CA GLU A 490 33.57 38.78 -30.88
C GLU A 490 32.08 38.82 -31.17
N ARG A 491 31.29 39.17 -30.16
CA ARG A 491 29.83 39.25 -30.23
C ARG A 491 29.37 40.68 -30.15
N PHE A 492 28.50 41.06 -31.08
CA PHE A 492 27.94 42.40 -31.24
C PHE A 492 26.41 42.37 -31.15
N ILE A 493 25.81 43.53 -30.91
CA ILE A 493 24.37 43.78 -31.03
C ILE A 493 24.12 45.00 -31.91
N THR A 494 22.90 45.13 -32.43
CA THR A 494 22.39 46.35 -33.09
C THR A 494 21.08 46.76 -32.41
N GLU A 495 20.67 48.02 -32.58
CA GLU A 495 19.36 48.50 -32.08
C GLU A 495 18.21 47.68 -32.70
N GLU A 496 18.26 47.44 -34.02
CA GLU A 496 17.28 46.64 -34.76
C GLU A 496 17.16 45.19 -34.21
N LEU A 497 18.30 44.55 -33.91
CA LEU A 497 18.32 43.20 -33.33
C LEU A 497 17.75 43.20 -31.91
N LYS A 498 18.03 44.24 -31.13
CA LYS A 498 17.56 44.37 -29.74
C LYS A 498 16.05 44.59 -29.66
N GLU A 499 15.48 45.47 -30.49
CA GLU A 499 14.03 45.69 -30.53
C GLU A 499 13.26 44.41 -30.91
N LYS A 500 13.79 43.64 -31.87
CA LYS A 500 13.19 42.36 -32.27
C LYS A 500 13.39 41.27 -31.24
N GLU A 501 14.53 41.24 -30.56
CA GLU A 501 14.75 40.37 -29.40
C GLU A 501 13.70 40.62 -28.33
N ASP A 502 13.51 41.88 -27.91
CA ASP A 502 12.55 42.26 -26.87
C ASP A 502 11.12 41.82 -27.26
N ALA A 503 10.73 42.01 -28.52
CA ALA A 503 9.44 41.55 -29.04
C ALA A 503 9.28 40.01 -29.02
N ILE A 504 10.33 39.26 -29.39
CA ILE A 504 10.31 37.78 -29.38
C ILE A 504 10.22 37.26 -27.94
N VAL A 505 11.02 37.82 -27.03
CA VAL A 505 11.04 37.42 -25.61
C VAL A 505 9.70 37.72 -24.97
N HIS A 506 9.14 38.93 -25.16
CA HIS A 506 7.81 39.27 -24.63
C HIS A 506 6.70 38.39 -25.20
N ALA A 507 6.74 38.05 -26.49
CA ALA A 507 5.78 37.11 -27.08
C ALA A 507 5.90 35.72 -26.45
N GLN A 508 7.12 35.22 -26.26
CA GLN A 508 7.35 33.91 -25.65
C GLN A 508 6.90 33.87 -24.18
N GLU A 509 7.22 34.89 -23.39
CA GLU A 509 6.76 35.01 -21.99
C GLU A 509 5.24 35.10 -21.89
N ARG A 510 4.60 35.85 -22.80
CA ARG A 510 3.14 35.96 -22.85
C ARG A 510 2.49 34.64 -23.26
N SER A 511 3.06 33.92 -24.24
CA SER A 511 2.57 32.60 -24.65
C SER A 511 2.58 31.63 -23.48
N VAL A 512 3.71 31.49 -22.78
CA VAL A 512 3.85 30.56 -21.65
C VAL A 512 2.86 30.91 -20.53
N ARG A 513 2.69 32.19 -20.23
CA ARG A 513 1.74 32.65 -19.21
C ARG A 513 0.30 32.34 -19.59
N LEU A 514 -0.10 32.66 -20.81
CA LEU A 514 -1.45 32.39 -21.31
C LEU A 514 -1.72 30.89 -21.35
N GLU A 515 -0.76 30.06 -21.78
CA GLU A 515 -0.89 28.61 -21.71
C GLU A 515 -1.05 28.10 -20.29
N THR A 516 -0.31 28.67 -19.33
CA THR A 516 -0.44 28.31 -17.92
C THR A 516 -1.85 28.63 -17.41
N GLU A 517 -2.38 29.82 -17.72
CA GLU A 517 -3.74 30.24 -17.35
C GLU A 517 -4.80 29.31 -17.97
N LEU A 518 -4.72 29.07 -19.28
CA LEU A 518 -5.63 28.18 -20.01
C LEU A 518 -5.59 26.75 -19.47
N PHE A 519 -4.42 26.27 -19.05
CA PHE A 519 -4.26 24.93 -18.48
C PHE A 519 -4.86 24.84 -17.07
N LEU A 520 -4.70 25.86 -16.24
CA LEU A 520 -5.35 25.91 -14.92
C LEU A 520 -6.88 25.97 -15.06
N ASP A 521 -7.40 26.76 -16.00
CA ASP A 521 -8.83 26.81 -16.30
C ASP A 521 -9.37 25.45 -16.78
N LEU A 522 -8.59 24.72 -17.57
CA LEU A 522 -8.92 23.36 -17.98
C LEU A 522 -9.01 22.42 -16.78
N LEU A 523 -8.06 22.49 -15.84
CA LEU A 523 -8.09 21.66 -14.63
C LEU A 523 -9.34 21.94 -13.78
N GLU A 524 -9.76 23.20 -13.63
CA GLU A 524 -11.00 23.52 -12.90
C GLU A 524 -12.25 22.93 -13.57
N LYS A 525 -12.30 22.91 -14.91
CA LYS A 525 -13.40 22.24 -15.63
C LYS A 525 -13.42 20.74 -15.38
N ILE A 526 -12.25 20.09 -15.37
CA ILE A 526 -12.15 18.65 -15.13
C ILE A 526 -12.51 18.31 -13.68
N ARG A 527 -12.20 19.18 -12.71
CA ARG A 527 -12.49 18.95 -11.28
C ARG A 527 -13.98 18.68 -10.98
N VAL A 528 -14.88 19.26 -11.77
CA VAL A 528 -16.33 19.03 -11.63
C VAL A 528 -16.71 17.55 -11.85
N TYR A 529 -15.91 16.81 -12.61
CA TYR A 529 -16.13 15.40 -12.92
C TYR A 529 -15.45 14.43 -11.94
N LEU A 530 -14.71 14.91 -10.93
CA LEU A 530 -13.97 14.02 -9.99
C LEU A 530 -14.84 12.91 -9.38
N PRO A 531 -16.05 13.18 -8.84
CA PRO A 531 -16.88 12.10 -8.27
C PRO A 531 -17.20 10.99 -9.28
N LYS A 532 -17.53 11.38 -10.52
CA LYS A 532 -17.82 10.43 -11.60
C LYS A 532 -16.56 9.68 -12.06
N LEU A 533 -15.40 10.34 -12.05
CA LEU A 533 -14.12 9.70 -12.34
C LEU A 533 -13.77 8.63 -11.30
N HIS A 534 -14.06 8.86 -10.02
CA HIS A 534 -13.88 7.85 -8.97
C HIS A 534 -14.79 6.63 -9.16
N GLU A 535 -16.06 6.86 -9.48
CA GLU A 535 -17.01 5.77 -9.78
C GLU A 535 -16.56 4.93 -10.99
N LEU A 536 -16.13 5.60 -12.06
CA LEU A 536 -15.57 4.94 -13.25
C LEU A 536 -14.28 4.18 -12.92
N ALA A 537 -13.37 4.77 -12.15
CA ALA A 537 -12.11 4.13 -11.75
C ALA A 537 -12.36 2.85 -10.95
N SER A 538 -13.26 2.89 -9.96
CA SER A 538 -13.65 1.73 -9.15
C SER A 538 -14.25 0.61 -10.01
N THR A 539 -15.09 0.98 -10.99
CA THR A 539 -15.70 0.03 -11.94
C THR A 539 -14.65 -0.64 -12.80
N LEU A 540 -13.75 0.14 -13.43
CA LEU A 540 -12.68 -0.39 -14.27
C LEU A 540 -11.68 -1.25 -13.46
N ALA A 541 -11.34 -0.83 -12.24
CA ALA A 541 -10.50 -1.61 -11.33
C ALA A 541 -11.14 -2.97 -10.99
N THR A 542 -12.45 -2.99 -10.76
CA THR A 542 -13.21 -4.23 -10.49
C THR A 542 -13.21 -5.17 -11.69
N ILE A 543 -13.45 -4.63 -12.89
CA ILE A 543 -13.40 -5.39 -14.15
C ILE A 543 -12.00 -5.99 -14.35
N ASP A 544 -10.94 -5.21 -14.13
CA ASP A 544 -9.54 -5.64 -14.29
C ASP A 544 -9.14 -6.72 -13.26
N ALA A 545 -9.56 -6.58 -12.00
CA ALA A 545 -9.32 -7.59 -10.97
C ALA A 545 -10.06 -8.92 -11.28
N LEU A 546 -11.30 -8.87 -11.76
CA LEU A 546 -12.05 -10.05 -12.21
C LEU A 546 -11.41 -10.70 -13.43
N TYR A 547 -10.95 -9.89 -14.39
CA TYR A 547 -10.17 -10.34 -15.53
C TYR A 547 -8.91 -11.10 -15.08
N ALA A 548 -8.16 -10.55 -14.12
CA ALA A 548 -6.96 -11.19 -13.61
C ALA A 548 -7.24 -12.56 -12.97
N LEU A 549 -8.29 -12.65 -12.14
CA LEU A 549 -8.72 -13.92 -11.55
C LEU A 549 -9.18 -14.92 -12.62
N ALA A 550 -9.89 -14.49 -13.66
CA ALA A 550 -10.31 -15.34 -14.77
C ALA A 550 -9.12 -15.87 -15.58
N VAL A 551 -8.11 -15.03 -15.84
CA VAL A 551 -6.87 -15.44 -16.51
C VAL A 551 -6.14 -16.51 -15.69
N ILE A 552 -5.91 -16.26 -14.40
CA ILE A 552 -5.24 -17.23 -13.51
C ILE A 552 -6.01 -18.55 -13.47
N SER A 553 -7.33 -18.48 -13.38
CA SER A 553 -8.20 -19.66 -13.31
C SER A 553 -8.05 -20.52 -14.56
N ASN A 554 -8.04 -19.90 -15.74
CA ASN A 554 -7.91 -20.59 -17.02
C ASN A 554 -6.49 -21.13 -17.27
N GLU A 555 -5.46 -20.29 -17.08
CA GLU A 555 -4.04 -20.65 -17.33
C GLU A 555 -3.56 -21.86 -16.50
N ASN A 556 -4.15 -22.08 -15.32
CA ASN A 556 -3.73 -23.11 -14.38
C ASN A 556 -4.75 -24.25 -14.21
N GLY A 557 -5.86 -24.22 -14.97
CA GLY A 557 -6.90 -25.24 -14.92
C GLY A 557 -7.53 -25.34 -13.53
N TYR A 558 -7.93 -24.20 -12.96
CA TYR A 558 -8.67 -24.16 -11.70
C TYR A 558 -10.14 -24.46 -11.94
N ILE A 559 -10.86 -24.82 -10.88
CA ILE A 559 -12.29 -25.14 -10.92
C ILE A 559 -13.09 -24.17 -10.05
N ARG A 560 -14.36 -23.97 -10.40
CA ARG A 560 -15.29 -23.19 -9.59
C ARG A 560 -15.54 -23.92 -8.25
N PRO A 561 -15.25 -23.31 -7.09
CA PRO A 561 -15.59 -23.90 -5.80
C PRO A 561 -17.10 -23.85 -5.55
N MET A 562 -17.62 -24.78 -4.75
CA MET A 562 -19.00 -24.76 -4.26
C MET A 562 -19.03 -24.55 -2.76
N PHE A 563 -19.92 -23.67 -2.29
CA PHE A 563 -20.12 -23.44 -0.87
C PHE A 563 -21.35 -24.20 -0.35
N HIS A 564 -21.30 -24.63 0.91
CA HIS A 564 -22.44 -25.28 1.55
C HIS A 564 -22.46 -25.07 3.08
N PRO A 565 -23.64 -25.21 3.73
CA PRO A 565 -23.76 -25.02 5.17
C PRO A 565 -23.35 -26.23 6.03
N ARG A 566 -23.02 -27.39 5.43
CA ARG A 566 -22.80 -28.67 6.15
C ARG A 566 -21.52 -28.73 7.00
N HIS A 567 -20.74 -27.66 7.09
CA HIS A 567 -19.49 -27.61 7.86
C HIS A 567 -18.52 -28.79 7.50
N GLU A 568 -18.39 -29.08 6.22
CA GLU A 568 -17.58 -30.15 5.62
C GLU A 568 -16.54 -29.54 4.67
N ILE A 569 -15.32 -30.09 4.63
CA ILE A 569 -14.32 -29.74 3.61
C ILE A 569 -14.12 -30.95 2.72
N LEU A 570 -14.33 -30.79 1.41
CA LEU A 570 -14.03 -31.81 0.41
C LEU A 570 -13.20 -31.20 -0.72
N LEU A 571 -11.95 -31.63 -0.81
CA LEU A 571 -11.02 -31.28 -1.87
C LEU A 571 -10.51 -32.55 -2.54
N GLU A 572 -10.68 -32.65 -3.86
CA GLU A 572 -10.13 -33.75 -4.67
C GLU A 572 -9.00 -33.23 -5.56
N GLU A 573 -7.86 -33.92 -5.58
CA GLU A 573 -6.65 -33.56 -6.32
C GLU A 573 -6.23 -32.08 -6.14
N ALA A 574 -6.31 -31.58 -4.90
CA ALA A 574 -5.94 -30.21 -4.58
C ALA A 574 -4.42 -29.98 -4.67
N ARG A 575 -4.05 -28.79 -5.14
CA ARG A 575 -2.67 -28.39 -5.40
C ARG A 575 -2.36 -27.03 -4.76
N HIS A 576 -1.12 -26.82 -4.33
CA HIS A 576 -0.69 -25.54 -3.82
C HIS A 576 -0.55 -24.54 -4.99
N PRO A 577 -1.28 -23.41 -5.03
CA PRO A 577 -1.40 -22.55 -6.22
C PRO A 577 -0.04 -22.06 -6.76
N ILE A 578 0.87 -21.65 -5.87
CA ILE A 578 2.19 -21.13 -6.24
C ILE A 578 3.17 -22.26 -6.61
N LEU A 579 3.33 -23.26 -5.74
CA LEU A 579 4.31 -24.34 -5.93
C LEU A 579 3.99 -25.21 -7.16
N ASP A 580 2.71 -25.45 -7.46
CA ASP A 580 2.29 -26.19 -8.66
C ASP A 580 2.88 -25.60 -9.94
N LYS A 581 2.98 -24.26 -10.01
CA LYS A 581 3.55 -23.57 -11.16
C LYS A 581 5.07 -23.39 -11.10
N MET A 582 5.63 -23.19 -9.92
CA MET A 582 7.07 -22.90 -9.77
C MET A 582 7.96 -24.12 -9.99
N MET A 583 7.47 -25.33 -9.73
CA MET A 583 8.23 -26.57 -9.90
C MET A 583 8.35 -26.93 -11.39
N LYS A 584 9.52 -26.65 -12.00
CA LYS A 584 9.77 -26.88 -13.44
C LYS A 584 10.23 -28.30 -13.78
N GLU A 585 10.96 -28.95 -12.87
CA GLU A 585 11.63 -30.23 -13.12
C GLU A 585 10.86 -31.43 -12.53
N THR A 586 10.18 -31.22 -11.41
CA THR A 586 9.34 -32.22 -10.74
C THR A 586 7.88 -31.80 -10.79
N ARG A 587 6.99 -32.71 -11.17
CA ARG A 587 5.55 -32.46 -11.14
C ARG A 587 5.08 -32.37 -9.69
N TYR A 588 4.29 -31.35 -9.37
CA TYR A 588 3.65 -31.23 -8.06
C TYR A 588 2.69 -32.40 -7.81
N VAL A 589 2.68 -32.92 -6.58
CA VAL A 589 1.82 -34.03 -6.17
C VAL A 589 0.54 -33.48 -5.57
N SER A 590 -0.58 -33.68 -6.25
CA SER A 590 -1.91 -33.29 -5.77
C SER A 590 -2.37 -34.21 -4.63
N ASN A 591 -3.13 -33.66 -3.69
CA ASN A 591 -3.64 -34.38 -2.52
C ASN A 591 -5.12 -34.16 -2.32
N ASP A 592 -5.80 -35.20 -1.85
CA ASP A 592 -7.19 -35.11 -1.41
C ASP A 592 -7.24 -34.63 0.04
N LEU A 593 -8.33 -33.96 0.42
CA LEU A 593 -8.64 -33.61 1.80
C LEU A 593 -10.14 -33.78 2.02
N HIS A 594 -10.51 -34.64 2.97
CA HIS A 594 -11.88 -34.80 3.39
C HIS A 594 -11.99 -34.62 4.90
N MET A 595 -12.78 -33.65 5.34
CA MET A 595 -13.17 -33.46 6.73
C MET A 595 -14.69 -33.37 6.77
N ASN A 596 -15.33 -34.49 7.10
CA ASN A 596 -16.79 -34.55 7.25
C ASN A 596 -17.27 -33.66 8.41
N PRO A 597 -18.59 -33.46 8.60
CA PRO A 597 -19.12 -32.58 9.64
C PRO A 597 -18.68 -32.99 11.06
N ASP A 598 -18.56 -34.28 11.33
CA ASP A 598 -18.19 -34.83 12.65
C ASP A 598 -16.68 -34.71 12.95
N CYS A 599 -15.86 -34.59 11.91
CA CYS A 599 -14.40 -34.47 11.98
C CYS A 599 -13.98 -33.00 12.08
N SER A 600 -13.65 -32.54 13.29
CA SER A 600 -13.10 -31.20 13.53
C SER A 600 -11.58 -31.15 13.36
N VAL A 601 -10.85 -32.23 13.64
CA VAL A 601 -9.37 -32.22 13.62
C VAL A 601 -8.83 -33.27 12.66
N LEU A 602 -7.95 -32.85 11.77
CA LEU A 602 -7.09 -33.72 10.97
C LEU A 602 -5.67 -33.70 11.56
N MET A 603 -5.24 -34.81 12.17
CA MET A 603 -3.92 -34.95 12.76
C MET A 603 -2.93 -35.46 11.71
N ILE A 604 -1.91 -34.64 11.40
CA ILE A 604 -0.99 -34.85 10.28
C ILE A 604 0.36 -35.40 10.77
N THR A 605 0.53 -36.68 10.49
CA THR A 605 1.67 -37.59 10.55
C THR A 605 2.85 -37.34 9.60
N GLY A 606 4.11 -37.53 10.01
CA GLY A 606 5.18 -37.91 9.07
C GLY A 606 6.46 -37.06 9.13
N PRO A 607 7.45 -37.35 8.27
CA PRO A 607 8.76 -36.69 8.31
C PRO A 607 8.68 -35.19 7.94
N ASN A 608 9.59 -34.37 8.47
CA ASN A 608 9.57 -32.90 8.28
C ASN A 608 9.72 -32.47 6.82
N MET A 609 10.45 -33.24 6.01
CA MET A 609 10.61 -33.01 4.58
C MET A 609 9.49 -33.65 3.74
N GLY A 610 8.46 -34.22 4.37
CA GLY A 610 7.37 -34.93 3.70
C GLY A 610 6.27 -34.04 3.11
N GLY A 611 6.29 -32.73 3.36
CA GLY A 611 5.31 -31.78 2.80
C GLY A 611 4.11 -31.45 3.70
N LYS A 612 4.15 -31.79 5.00
CA LYS A 612 3.09 -31.47 5.98
C LYS A 612 2.69 -29.98 5.98
N SER A 613 3.67 -29.09 6.16
CA SER A 613 3.43 -27.64 6.17
C SER A 613 2.91 -27.12 4.83
N THR A 614 3.34 -27.73 3.72
CA THR A 614 2.88 -27.38 2.37
C THR A 614 1.41 -27.76 2.17
N TYR A 615 0.99 -28.92 2.65
CA TYR A 615 -0.39 -29.39 2.58
C TYR A 615 -1.34 -28.53 3.42
N MET A 616 -0.90 -28.11 4.61
CA MET A 616 -1.67 -27.17 5.44
C MET A 616 -1.80 -25.80 4.76
N ARG A 617 -0.69 -25.20 4.30
CA ARG A 617 -0.73 -23.93 3.57
C ARG A 617 -1.57 -23.99 2.31
N GLN A 618 -1.48 -25.09 1.55
CA GLN A 618 -2.34 -25.32 0.38
C GLN A 618 -3.82 -25.18 0.74
N THR A 619 -4.26 -25.82 1.83
CA THR A 619 -5.66 -25.79 2.25
C THR A 619 -6.12 -24.37 2.59
N ALA A 620 -5.33 -23.63 3.39
CA ALA A 620 -5.65 -22.24 3.72
C ALA A 620 -5.70 -21.34 2.47
N LEU A 621 -4.76 -21.51 1.54
CA LEU A 621 -4.74 -20.73 0.29
C LEU A 621 -5.93 -21.07 -0.61
N ILE A 622 -6.38 -22.33 -0.67
CA ILE A 622 -7.57 -22.72 -1.43
C ILE A 622 -8.83 -22.08 -0.85
N VAL A 623 -8.97 -22.10 0.48
CA VAL A 623 -10.09 -21.42 1.18
C VAL A 623 -10.08 -19.92 0.89
N LEU A 624 -8.91 -19.28 0.99
CA LEU A 624 -8.75 -17.87 0.65
C LEU A 624 -9.13 -17.58 -0.80
N LEU A 625 -8.61 -18.36 -1.75
CA LEU A 625 -8.96 -18.21 -3.18
C LEU A 625 -10.46 -18.32 -3.41
N ALA A 626 -11.12 -19.29 -2.77
CA ALA A 626 -12.56 -19.44 -2.88
C ALA A 626 -13.30 -18.22 -2.32
N GLN A 627 -12.94 -17.73 -1.13
CA GLN A 627 -13.61 -16.61 -0.46
C GLN A 627 -13.26 -15.22 -1.00
N ILE A 628 -12.19 -15.06 -1.80
CA ILE A 628 -12.01 -13.86 -2.63
C ILE A 628 -12.84 -13.91 -3.92
N GLY A 629 -13.49 -15.04 -4.22
CA GLY A 629 -14.28 -15.26 -5.43
C GLY A 629 -13.44 -15.67 -6.63
N CYS A 630 -12.33 -16.39 -6.42
CA CYS A 630 -11.50 -16.99 -7.47
C CYS A 630 -11.83 -18.49 -7.62
N TYR A 631 -11.56 -19.06 -8.79
CA TYR A 631 -11.50 -20.52 -8.91
C TYR A 631 -10.31 -21.07 -8.13
N VAL A 632 -10.34 -22.36 -7.80
CA VAL A 632 -9.34 -23.01 -6.95
C VAL A 632 -8.57 -24.15 -7.65
N PRO A 633 -7.30 -24.37 -7.29
CA PRO A 633 -6.45 -25.43 -7.84
C PRO A 633 -6.84 -26.84 -7.33
N ALA A 634 -7.95 -27.38 -7.80
CA ALA A 634 -8.41 -28.73 -7.46
C ALA A 634 -9.15 -29.36 -8.65
N ARG A 635 -9.47 -30.65 -8.58
CA ARG A 635 -10.44 -31.30 -9.47
C ARG A 635 -11.87 -31.07 -9.01
N ARG A 636 -12.08 -31.01 -7.70
CA ARG A 636 -13.36 -30.71 -7.04
C ARG A 636 -13.09 -30.00 -5.73
N ALA A 637 -13.89 -28.99 -5.40
CA ALA A 637 -13.82 -28.28 -4.13
C ALA A 637 -15.22 -27.93 -3.60
N GLU A 638 -15.58 -28.51 -2.46
CA GLU A 638 -16.75 -28.16 -1.68
C GLU A 638 -16.27 -27.67 -0.31
N LEU A 639 -16.62 -26.43 0.03
CA LEU A 639 -16.08 -25.74 1.20
C LEU A 639 -17.23 -25.15 2.03
N PRO A 640 -17.09 -25.08 3.37
CA PRO A 640 -17.91 -24.17 4.14
C PRO A 640 -17.36 -22.74 3.98
N ILE A 641 -18.11 -21.77 4.48
CA ILE A 641 -17.62 -20.40 4.59
C ILE A 641 -16.89 -20.27 5.92
N PHE A 642 -15.63 -19.87 5.88
CA PHE A 642 -14.86 -19.62 7.09
C PHE A 642 -14.95 -18.15 7.51
N ASP A 643 -15.05 -17.90 8.80
CA ASP A 643 -15.10 -16.55 9.38
C ASP A 643 -13.71 -16.05 9.77
N GLN A 644 -12.82 -16.94 10.17
CA GLN A 644 -11.46 -16.63 10.63
C GLN A 644 -10.47 -17.72 10.22
N ILE A 645 -9.23 -17.31 9.97
CA ILE A 645 -8.11 -18.23 9.72
C ILE A 645 -7.01 -17.93 10.72
N PHE A 646 -6.60 -18.96 11.46
CA PHE A 646 -5.49 -18.90 12.41
C PHE A 646 -4.36 -19.80 11.92
N THR A 647 -3.14 -19.27 11.93
CA THR A 647 -1.98 -20.07 11.53
C THR A 647 -0.83 -19.93 12.51
N ARG A 648 -0.23 -21.08 12.82
CA ARG A 648 1.08 -21.22 13.44
C ARG A 648 1.92 -22.12 12.54
N ILE A 649 2.50 -21.55 11.48
CA ILE A 649 3.29 -22.31 10.49
C ILE A 649 4.69 -21.72 10.40
N GLY A 650 5.66 -22.41 10.99
CA GLY A 650 7.08 -22.05 10.95
C GLY A 650 7.45 -20.95 11.96
N ALA A 651 8.70 -21.00 12.42
CA ALA A 651 9.32 -19.93 13.20
C ALA A 651 10.23 -19.11 12.28
N SER A 652 9.90 -17.84 12.05
CA SER A 652 10.93 -16.85 11.81
C SER A 652 11.42 -16.39 13.18
N ASP A 653 12.72 -16.55 13.44
CA ASP A 653 13.35 -16.07 14.66
C ASP A 653 13.07 -14.56 14.84
N ASP A 654 12.19 -14.21 15.78
CA ASP A 654 12.03 -12.83 16.21
C ASP A 654 13.01 -12.52 17.35
N ILE A 655 14.31 -12.64 17.04
CA ILE A 655 15.39 -12.30 17.98
C ILE A 655 15.31 -10.81 18.37
N MET A 656 14.67 -9.97 17.55
CA MET A 656 14.60 -8.53 17.76
C MET A 656 13.62 -8.10 18.87
N SER A 657 12.55 -8.86 19.13
CA SER A 657 11.57 -8.55 20.19
C SER A 657 11.97 -9.06 21.58
N GLY A 658 13.01 -9.90 21.68
CA GLY A 658 13.50 -10.45 22.94
C GLY A 658 12.57 -11.47 23.60
N GLN A 659 11.52 -11.92 22.91
CA GLN A 659 10.64 -13.00 23.37
C GLN A 659 11.19 -14.37 22.94
N SER A 660 10.96 -15.42 23.74
CA SER A 660 11.34 -16.78 23.33
C SER A 660 10.40 -17.27 22.23
N THR A 661 10.93 -18.08 21.30
CA THR A 661 10.15 -18.68 20.21
C THR A 661 8.93 -19.46 20.73
N PHE A 662 9.09 -20.15 21.87
CA PHE A 662 8.00 -20.85 22.55
C PHE A 662 6.93 -19.89 23.09
N MET A 663 7.30 -18.73 23.64
CA MET A 663 6.32 -17.76 24.13
C MET A 663 5.47 -17.20 22.99
N VAL A 664 6.09 -16.84 21.86
CA VAL A 664 5.37 -16.37 20.67
C VAL A 664 4.40 -17.44 20.18
N GLU A 665 4.86 -18.70 20.12
CA GLU A 665 4.01 -19.84 19.75
C GLU A 665 2.80 -20.01 20.67
N MET A 666 2.98 -19.89 21.99
CA MET A 666 1.88 -19.96 22.95
C MET A 666 0.92 -18.77 22.85
N ILE A 667 1.42 -17.58 22.54
CA ILE A 667 0.60 -16.39 22.31
C ILE A 667 -0.27 -16.58 21.06
N GLU A 668 0.29 -17.08 19.96
CA GLU A 668 -0.42 -17.36 18.71
C GLU A 668 -1.46 -18.49 18.90
N ALA A 669 -1.08 -19.57 19.59
CA ALA A 669 -2.01 -20.66 19.90
C ALA A 669 -3.16 -20.17 20.80
N ASN A 670 -2.86 -19.41 21.86
CA ASN A 670 -3.87 -18.83 22.74
C ASN A 670 -4.81 -17.89 21.99
N ASN A 671 -4.30 -17.09 21.04
CA ASN A 671 -5.15 -16.25 20.19
C ASN A 671 -6.21 -17.07 19.44
N ALA A 672 -5.80 -18.19 18.83
CA ALA A 672 -6.72 -19.10 18.16
C ALA A 672 -7.73 -19.73 19.14
N LEU A 673 -7.26 -20.24 20.29
CA LEU A 673 -8.15 -20.90 21.27
C LEU A 673 -9.20 -19.95 21.86
N GLN A 674 -8.86 -18.66 22.02
CA GLN A 674 -9.75 -17.66 22.61
C GLN A 674 -10.76 -17.08 21.62
N ASN A 675 -10.40 -17.00 20.33
CA ASN A 675 -11.16 -16.24 19.34
C ASN A 675 -11.81 -17.10 18.24
N ALA A 676 -11.34 -18.33 18.02
CA ALA A 676 -11.92 -19.21 17.01
C ALA A 676 -13.37 -19.57 17.35
N THR A 677 -14.20 -19.59 16.30
CA THR A 677 -15.58 -20.09 16.32
C THR A 677 -15.61 -21.48 15.70
N GLU A 678 -16.77 -22.12 15.66
CA GLU A 678 -16.93 -23.36 14.91
C GLU A 678 -16.64 -23.18 13.42
N ASN A 679 -16.87 -21.99 12.85
CA ASN A 679 -16.63 -21.69 11.44
C ASN A 679 -15.21 -21.20 11.15
N SER A 680 -14.28 -21.34 12.09
CA SER A 680 -12.89 -20.95 11.89
C SER A 680 -12.03 -22.10 11.34
N LEU A 681 -10.95 -21.74 10.65
CA LEU A 681 -9.92 -22.66 10.16
C LEU A 681 -8.63 -22.47 10.97
N ILE A 682 -8.14 -23.53 11.63
CA ILE A 682 -6.95 -23.49 12.47
C ILE A 682 -5.85 -24.36 11.87
N LEU A 683 -4.64 -23.81 11.69
CA LEU A 683 -3.47 -24.53 11.20
C LEU A 683 -2.36 -24.48 12.24
N PHE A 684 -2.05 -25.61 12.85
CA PHE A 684 -1.00 -25.73 13.85
C PHE A 684 0.12 -26.66 13.35
N ASP A 685 1.35 -26.14 13.26
CA ASP A 685 2.52 -26.87 12.80
C ASP A 685 3.54 -27.09 13.92
N GLU A 686 3.68 -28.33 14.37
CA GLU A 686 4.65 -28.77 15.39
C GLU A 686 4.57 -27.99 16.72
N ILE A 687 3.37 -27.67 17.19
CA ILE A 687 3.17 -27.02 18.50
C ILE A 687 3.75 -27.87 19.64
N GLY A 688 4.39 -27.23 20.61
CA GLY A 688 5.00 -27.81 21.80
C GLY A 688 6.51 -28.08 21.65
N ARG A 689 7.09 -27.86 20.48
CA ARG A 689 8.49 -28.26 20.18
C ARG A 689 9.55 -27.43 20.93
N GLY A 690 9.22 -26.20 21.34
CA GLY A 690 10.15 -25.27 22.00
C GLY A 690 10.42 -25.53 23.48
N THR A 691 9.87 -26.61 24.07
CA THR A 691 9.95 -26.91 25.51
C THR A 691 10.31 -28.39 25.77
N SER A 692 10.24 -28.85 27.02
CA SER A 692 10.46 -30.26 27.37
C SER A 692 9.46 -31.16 26.64
N THR A 693 9.88 -32.37 26.25
CA THR A 693 9.07 -33.27 25.40
C THR A 693 7.70 -33.57 26.01
N TYR A 694 7.64 -33.84 27.32
CA TYR A 694 6.39 -34.16 28.01
C TYR A 694 5.51 -32.93 28.21
N ASP A 695 6.08 -31.77 28.54
CA ASP A 695 5.30 -30.53 28.68
C ASP A 695 4.68 -30.11 27.33
N GLY A 696 5.46 -30.20 26.26
CA GLY A 696 5.02 -29.89 24.91
C GLY A 696 3.90 -30.82 24.43
N MET A 697 4.05 -32.13 24.65
CA MET A 697 3.03 -33.12 24.34
C MET A 697 1.75 -32.92 25.15
N ALA A 698 1.86 -32.67 26.45
CA ALA A 698 0.71 -32.44 27.33
C ALA A 698 -0.08 -31.18 26.92
N LEU A 699 0.62 -30.08 26.59
CA LEU A 699 -0.02 -28.88 26.09
C LEU A 699 -0.70 -29.11 24.73
N ALA A 700 -0.02 -29.77 23.78
CA ALA A 700 -0.60 -30.10 22.48
C ALA A 700 -1.87 -30.95 22.61
N GLN A 701 -1.85 -31.96 23.48
CA GLN A 701 -3.04 -32.77 23.79
C GLN A 701 -4.17 -31.92 24.37
N ALA A 702 -3.89 -31.12 25.40
CA ALA A 702 -4.90 -30.28 26.04
C ALA A 702 -5.53 -29.28 25.06
N MET A 703 -4.74 -28.73 24.13
CA MET A 703 -5.24 -27.86 23.07
C MET A 703 -6.16 -28.60 22.09
N LEU A 704 -5.78 -29.81 21.67
CA LEU A 704 -6.60 -30.67 20.80
C LEU A 704 -7.95 -31.02 21.45
N GLU A 705 -7.92 -31.43 22.71
CA GLU A 705 -9.13 -31.71 23.49
C GLU A 705 -10.01 -30.46 23.61
N TYR A 706 -9.41 -29.31 23.90
CA TYR A 706 -10.15 -28.05 23.98
C TYR A 706 -10.82 -27.67 22.65
N ILE A 707 -10.09 -27.79 21.54
CA ILE A 707 -10.61 -27.51 20.20
C ILE A 707 -11.80 -28.43 19.90
N THR A 708 -11.65 -29.74 20.08
CA THR A 708 -12.71 -30.71 19.74
C THR A 708 -13.95 -30.56 20.61
N VAL A 709 -13.81 -30.21 21.88
CA VAL A 709 -14.95 -30.12 22.82
C VAL A 709 -15.63 -28.74 22.76
N HIS A 710 -14.86 -27.65 22.73
CA HIS A 710 -15.38 -26.30 22.98
C HIS A 710 -15.41 -25.36 21.78
N ILE A 711 -14.63 -25.63 20.74
CA ILE A 711 -14.53 -24.75 19.56
C ILE A 711 -15.18 -25.43 18.36
N ARG A 712 -14.83 -26.68 18.10
CA ARG A 712 -15.26 -27.51 16.96
C ARG A 712 -14.83 -27.00 15.58
N ALA A 713 -13.97 -25.98 15.54
CA ALA A 713 -13.30 -25.46 14.34
C ALA A 713 -12.61 -26.56 13.53
N LYS A 714 -12.61 -26.42 12.20
CA LYS A 714 -11.79 -27.25 11.32
C LYS A 714 -10.32 -26.96 11.57
N THR A 715 -9.59 -27.97 11.99
CA THR A 715 -8.21 -27.85 12.43
C THR A 715 -7.30 -28.83 11.72
N LEU A 716 -6.23 -28.33 11.10
CA LEU A 716 -5.12 -29.12 10.60
C LEU A 716 -3.99 -29.06 11.62
N PHE A 717 -3.70 -30.20 12.24
CA PHE A 717 -2.74 -30.29 13.34
C PHE A 717 -1.56 -31.18 12.96
N SER A 718 -0.46 -30.59 12.51
CA SER A 718 0.80 -31.30 12.23
C SER A 718 1.58 -31.50 13.53
N THR A 719 1.96 -32.75 13.82
CA THR A 719 2.66 -33.11 15.06
C THR A 719 3.84 -34.04 14.81
N HIS A 720 4.83 -33.94 15.68
CA HIS A 720 5.95 -34.89 15.78
C HIS A 720 5.78 -35.87 16.95
N TYR A 721 4.76 -35.69 17.79
CA TYR A 721 4.40 -36.58 18.89
C TYR A 721 3.53 -37.71 18.34
N HIS A 722 4.12 -38.88 18.14
CA HIS A 722 3.41 -40.06 17.63
C HIS A 722 2.39 -40.59 18.63
N GLU A 723 2.61 -40.36 19.91
CA GLU A 723 1.74 -40.73 21.03
C GLU A 723 0.34 -40.11 20.88
N LEU A 724 0.25 -38.88 20.35
CA LEU A 724 -1.04 -38.19 20.15
C LEU A 724 -1.93 -38.87 19.10
N THR A 725 -1.37 -39.68 18.20
CA THR A 725 -2.16 -40.37 17.17
C THR A 725 -3.17 -41.36 17.78
N ALA A 726 -2.93 -41.83 19.01
CA ALA A 726 -3.87 -42.68 19.75
C ALA A 726 -5.16 -41.94 20.16
N LEU A 727 -5.18 -40.61 20.15
CA LEU A 727 -6.38 -39.82 20.46
C LEU A 727 -7.50 -40.04 19.43
N ALA A 728 -7.16 -40.32 18.17
CA ALA A 728 -8.14 -40.62 17.12
C ALA A 728 -8.92 -41.92 17.40
N ASP A 729 -8.32 -42.87 18.13
CA ASP A 729 -9.01 -44.12 18.52
C ASP A 729 -10.09 -43.86 19.60
N GLN A 730 -9.96 -42.76 20.35
CA GLN A 730 -10.82 -42.41 21.49
C GLN A 730 -11.82 -41.28 21.17
N ASN A 731 -11.51 -40.43 20.19
CA ASN A 731 -12.31 -39.27 19.82
C ASN A 731 -12.65 -39.30 18.31
N PRO A 732 -13.92 -39.55 17.94
CA PRO A 732 -14.33 -39.65 16.53
C PRO A 732 -14.20 -38.32 15.77
N SER A 733 -14.05 -37.19 16.47
CA SER A 733 -13.83 -35.89 15.86
C SER A 733 -12.37 -35.64 15.43
N ILE A 734 -11.48 -36.62 15.66
CA ILE A 734 -10.06 -36.58 15.27
C ILE A 734 -9.80 -37.69 14.27
N GLN A 735 -9.26 -37.35 13.10
CA GLN A 735 -8.83 -38.31 12.08
C GLN A 735 -7.32 -38.21 11.84
N ASN A 736 -6.63 -39.35 11.78
CA ASN A 736 -5.21 -39.40 11.45
C ASN A 736 -5.00 -39.45 9.93
N VAL A 737 -4.05 -38.65 9.46
CA VAL A 737 -3.47 -38.75 8.12
C VAL A 737 -1.94 -38.71 8.23
N HIS A 738 -1.24 -39.24 7.25
CA HIS A 738 0.21 -39.20 7.22
C HIS A 738 0.76 -39.04 5.81
N VAL A 739 1.98 -38.54 5.72
CA VAL A 739 2.73 -38.52 4.46
C VAL A 739 3.21 -39.93 4.12
N GLU A 740 2.91 -40.40 2.91
CA GLU A 740 3.43 -41.66 2.39
C GLU A 740 4.94 -41.58 2.15
N VAL A 741 5.63 -42.61 2.63
CA VAL A 741 7.07 -42.77 2.51
C VAL A 741 7.38 -44.13 1.91
N HIS A 742 8.17 -44.15 0.83
CA HIS A 742 8.68 -45.39 0.26
C HIS A 742 10.08 -45.68 0.79
N GLU A 743 10.27 -46.86 1.37
CA GLU A 743 11.57 -47.33 1.89
C GLU A 743 12.04 -48.54 1.07
N GLU A 744 13.22 -48.43 0.47
CA GLU A 744 13.91 -49.50 -0.26
C GLU A 744 15.40 -49.48 0.09
N ASP A 745 15.98 -50.62 0.48
CA ASP A 745 17.40 -50.74 0.87
C ASP A 745 17.91 -49.66 1.85
N GLU A 746 17.13 -49.38 2.90
CA GLU A 746 17.35 -48.31 3.89
C GLU A 746 17.38 -46.86 3.32
N HIS A 747 17.02 -46.67 2.05
CA HIS A 747 16.83 -45.37 1.42
C HIS A 747 15.35 -44.98 1.49
N VAL A 748 15.11 -43.71 1.84
CA VAL A 748 13.76 -43.16 2.00
C VAL A 748 13.49 -42.17 0.88
N THR A 749 12.41 -42.41 0.14
CA THR A 749 11.86 -41.48 -0.86
C THR A 749 10.53 -40.93 -0.38
N PHE A 750 10.43 -39.60 -0.29
CA PHE A 750 9.18 -38.92 0.08
C PHE A 750 8.27 -38.86 -1.14
N LEU A 751 7.06 -39.43 -1.04
CA LEU A 751 6.09 -39.45 -2.14
C LEU A 751 5.24 -38.17 -2.20
N TYR A 752 5.25 -37.36 -1.14
CA TYR A 752 4.45 -36.13 -0.99
C TYR A 752 2.93 -36.32 -1.09
N ARG A 753 2.47 -37.58 -1.01
CA ARG A 753 1.07 -37.96 -0.99
C ARG A 753 0.60 -38.16 0.45
N MET A 754 -0.59 -37.68 0.77
CA MET A 754 -1.27 -37.89 2.04
C MET A 754 -2.13 -39.15 1.97
N ALA A 755 -2.01 -40.00 2.98
CA ALA A 755 -2.80 -41.21 3.14
C ALA A 755 -3.50 -41.21 4.51
N GLU A 756 -4.65 -41.87 4.58
CA GLU A 756 -5.39 -42.04 5.83
C GLU A 756 -4.66 -43.00 6.78
N GLY A 757 -4.85 -42.77 8.08
CA GLY A 757 -4.24 -43.56 9.14
C GLY A 757 -2.99 -42.93 9.74
N LYS A 758 -2.44 -43.59 10.76
CA LYS A 758 -1.22 -43.17 11.46
C LYS A 758 0.03 -43.65 10.72
N ALA A 759 1.12 -42.91 10.84
CA ALA A 759 2.41 -43.34 10.31
C ALA A 759 2.93 -44.58 11.07
N ASP A 760 3.47 -45.56 10.35
CA ASP A 760 3.98 -46.81 10.95
C ASP A 760 5.28 -46.63 11.76
N LYS A 761 6.14 -45.67 11.37
CA LYS A 761 7.47 -45.43 11.96
C LYS A 761 7.90 -43.97 11.87
N SER A 762 8.85 -43.58 12.72
CA SER A 762 9.60 -42.32 12.58
C SER A 762 10.82 -42.50 11.66
N TYR A 763 10.99 -41.60 10.70
CA TYR A 763 12.07 -41.68 9.69
C TYR A 763 13.27 -40.76 10.00
N GLY A 764 13.42 -40.31 11.25
CA GLY A 764 14.46 -39.34 11.64
C GLY A 764 15.88 -39.81 11.33
N ILE A 765 16.20 -41.08 11.59
CA ILE A 765 17.52 -41.67 11.29
C ILE A 765 17.75 -41.78 9.77
N ASN A 766 16.72 -42.14 9.01
CA ASN A 766 16.80 -42.21 7.55
C ASN A 766 17.01 -40.82 6.92
N VAL A 767 16.38 -39.77 7.48
CA VAL A 767 16.63 -38.38 7.06
C VAL A 767 18.07 -37.95 7.38
N ALA A 768 18.60 -38.33 8.55
CA ALA A 768 19.99 -38.09 8.89
C ALA A 768 20.98 -38.78 7.92
N ARG A 769 20.61 -39.96 7.40
CA ARG A 769 21.37 -40.64 6.34
C ARG A 769 21.36 -39.85 5.02
N LEU A 770 20.21 -39.29 4.63
CA LEU A 770 20.11 -38.41 3.45
C LEU A 770 20.99 -37.16 3.60
N ALA A 771 21.14 -36.65 4.83
CA ALA A 771 22.06 -35.56 5.16
C ALA A 771 23.54 -35.98 5.22
N LYS A 772 23.85 -37.25 4.91
CA LYS A 772 25.20 -37.85 4.89
C LYS A 772 25.91 -37.83 6.25
N LEU A 773 25.18 -38.07 7.34
CA LEU A 773 25.80 -38.31 8.65
C LEU A 773 26.65 -39.60 8.63
N PRO A 774 27.72 -39.68 9.44
CA PRO A 774 28.57 -40.88 9.48
C PRO A 774 27.79 -42.14 9.92
N ASP A 775 28.05 -43.27 9.27
CA ASP A 775 27.36 -44.55 9.54
C ASP A 775 27.47 -44.98 11.01
N SER A 776 28.62 -44.72 11.65
CA SER A 776 28.81 -45.02 13.07
C SER A 776 27.86 -44.26 14.00
N VAL A 777 27.46 -43.03 13.63
CA VAL A 777 26.47 -42.23 14.36
C VAL A 777 25.07 -42.78 14.10
N LEU A 778 24.75 -43.14 12.86
CA LEU A 778 23.44 -43.70 12.48
C LEU A 778 23.18 -45.03 13.18
N GLU A 779 24.17 -45.94 13.19
CA GLU A 779 24.07 -47.22 13.87
C GLU A 779 23.94 -47.07 15.38
N ARG A 780 24.66 -46.11 15.99
CA ARG A 780 24.47 -45.81 17.41
C ARG A 780 23.09 -45.22 17.70
N ALA A 781 22.58 -44.34 16.84
CA ALA A 781 21.24 -43.78 16.97
C ALA A 781 20.16 -44.86 16.87
N LYS A 782 20.30 -45.83 15.95
CA LYS A 782 19.39 -46.99 15.83
C LYS A 782 19.35 -47.80 17.13
N GLN A 783 20.50 -48.09 17.73
CA GLN A 783 20.57 -48.80 19.02
C GLN A 783 19.84 -48.05 20.13
N LEU A 784 20.11 -46.74 20.27
CA LEU A 784 19.48 -45.89 21.29
C LEU A 784 17.96 -45.78 21.09
N LEU A 785 17.49 -45.70 19.85
CA LEU A 785 16.06 -45.65 19.53
C LEU A 785 15.34 -46.93 19.99
N ASN A 786 15.91 -48.09 19.67
CA ASN A 786 15.34 -49.38 20.08
C ASN A 786 15.24 -49.49 21.62
N ASP A 787 16.22 -48.99 22.36
CA ASP A 787 16.20 -49.00 23.83
C ASP A 787 15.06 -48.09 24.38
N LEU A 788 14.81 -46.95 23.74
CA LEU A 788 13.78 -45.97 24.14
C LEU A 788 12.35 -46.44 23.80
N GLU A 789 12.14 -47.10 22.65
CA GLU A 789 10.84 -47.66 22.25
C GLU A 789 10.39 -48.82 23.16
N VAL A 790 11.33 -49.53 23.78
CA VAL A 790 11.03 -50.57 24.76
C VAL A 790 10.56 -49.99 26.10
N GLN A 791 11.00 -48.77 26.46
CA GLN A 791 10.65 -48.12 27.74
C GLN A 791 9.31 -47.35 27.71
N THR A 792 8.82 -46.96 26.53
CA THR A 792 7.65 -46.05 26.37
C THR A 792 6.30 -46.75 26.24
N LYS A 793 6.22 -48.08 26.45
CA LYS A 793 5.06 -48.91 26.07
C LYS A 793 3.76 -48.76 26.87
N GLU A 794 3.68 -47.89 27.87
CA GLU A 794 2.41 -47.64 28.58
C GLU A 794 2.25 -46.14 28.88
N VAL A 795 1.66 -45.40 27.94
CA VAL A 795 1.01 -44.12 28.24
C VAL A 795 -0.48 -44.40 28.33
N SER A 796 -0.98 -44.52 29.56
CA SER A 796 -2.41 -44.57 29.84
C SER A 796 -2.96 -43.15 29.79
N PHE A 797 -3.79 -42.84 28.81
CA PHE A 797 -4.52 -41.57 28.76
C PHE A 797 -5.64 -41.60 29.82
N GLU A 798 -5.59 -40.69 30.79
CA GLU A 798 -6.69 -40.49 31.74
C GLU A 798 -7.92 -39.89 31.02
N GLN A 799 -9.11 -40.10 31.57
CA GLN A 799 -10.35 -39.55 31.00
C GLN A 799 -10.25 -38.02 30.90
N PRO A 800 -10.82 -37.40 29.84
CA PRO A 800 -10.76 -35.96 29.65
C PRO A 800 -11.32 -35.26 30.90
N ILE A 801 -10.48 -34.47 31.55
CA ILE A 801 -10.91 -33.58 32.63
C ILE A 801 -11.81 -32.53 32.00
N VAL A 802 -12.92 -32.19 32.64
CA VAL A 802 -13.80 -31.12 32.19
C VAL A 802 -13.00 -29.81 32.20
N ILE A 803 -12.54 -29.38 31.04
CA ILE A 803 -11.99 -28.04 30.85
C ILE A 803 -13.20 -27.10 30.75
N GLU A 804 -13.28 -26.07 31.59
CA GLU A 804 -14.33 -25.05 31.45
C GLU A 804 -13.87 -24.00 30.43
N LYS A 805 -14.63 -23.79 29.36
CA LYS A 805 -14.42 -22.66 28.44
C LYS A 805 -14.78 -21.38 29.21
N GLU A 806 -13.79 -20.52 29.46
CA GLU A 806 -14.05 -19.16 29.96
C GLU A 806 -14.98 -18.42 28.97
N ASN A 807 -16.13 -17.96 29.44
CA ASN A 807 -17.02 -17.14 28.63
C ASN A 807 -16.39 -15.75 28.43
N ARG A 808 -16.01 -15.43 27.18
CA ARG A 808 -15.35 -14.17 26.82
C ARG A 808 -16.24 -12.97 27.07
N THR A 809 -17.53 -13.07 26.79
CA THR A 809 -18.52 -12.02 27.03
C THR A 809 -18.61 -11.74 28.52
N ASP A 810 -18.66 -12.79 29.36
CA ASP A 810 -18.60 -12.62 30.82
C ASP A 810 -17.29 -11.98 31.28
N LYS A 811 -16.15 -12.38 30.70
CA LYS A 811 -14.84 -11.80 31.05
C LYS A 811 -14.73 -10.34 30.64
N LYS A 812 -15.23 -9.97 29.45
CA LYS A 812 -15.24 -8.59 28.94
C LYS A 812 -16.19 -7.73 29.75
N ILE A 813 -17.39 -8.22 30.05
CA ILE A 813 -18.35 -7.54 30.93
C ILE A 813 -17.76 -7.37 32.34
N ARG A 814 -17.11 -8.40 32.90
CA ARG A 814 -16.43 -8.29 34.20
C ARG A 814 -15.31 -7.25 34.16
N ALA A 815 -14.47 -7.25 33.13
CA ALA A 815 -13.41 -6.27 32.98
C ALA A 815 -13.97 -4.84 32.82
N MET A 816 -15.06 -4.67 32.07
CA MET A 816 -15.77 -3.39 31.95
C MET A 816 -16.31 -2.94 33.32
N LEU A 817 -16.90 -3.86 34.10
CA LEU A 817 -17.42 -3.56 35.45
C LEU A 817 -16.31 -3.25 36.46
N GLU A 818 -15.15 -3.90 36.37
CA GLU A 818 -14.00 -3.68 37.26
C GLU A 818 -13.31 -2.32 37.05
N GLN A 819 -13.42 -1.74 35.86
CA GLN A 819 -12.84 -0.44 35.52
C GLN A 819 -13.73 0.75 35.93
N ILE A 820 -14.93 0.49 36.47
CA ILE A 820 -15.90 1.52 36.84
C ILE A 820 -15.61 2.08 38.24
N ASP A 821 -15.56 3.41 38.33
CA ASP A 821 -15.75 4.13 39.59
C ASP A 821 -17.17 4.71 39.66
N ILE A 822 -18.05 4.01 40.37
CA ILE A 822 -19.46 4.37 40.54
C ILE A 822 -19.62 5.78 41.14
N ASN A 823 -18.65 6.24 41.94
CA ASN A 823 -18.73 7.55 42.59
C ASN A 823 -18.30 8.72 41.69
N ALA A 824 -17.67 8.43 40.55
CA ALA A 824 -17.18 9.43 39.61
C ALA A 824 -18.04 9.57 38.35
N MET A 825 -19.04 8.70 38.14
CA MET A 825 -19.90 8.71 36.96
C MET A 825 -21.11 9.63 37.10
N THR A 826 -21.51 10.29 36.00
CA THR A 826 -22.80 10.98 35.94
C THR A 826 -23.93 9.99 35.64
N PRO A 827 -25.21 10.33 35.93
CA PRO A 827 -26.34 9.48 35.60
C PRO A 827 -26.46 9.12 34.11
N MET A 828 -26.00 10.02 33.22
CA MET A 828 -26.02 9.79 31.77
C MET A 828 -24.94 8.77 31.36
N ASP A 829 -23.74 8.86 31.94
CA ASP A 829 -22.66 7.89 31.71
C ASP A 829 -23.07 6.49 32.17
N ALA A 830 -23.78 6.40 33.30
CA ALA A 830 -24.29 5.13 33.81
C ALA A 830 -25.34 4.51 32.87
N LEU A 831 -26.25 5.32 32.30
CA LEU A 831 -27.23 4.85 31.31
C LEU A 831 -26.56 4.39 30.01
N LYS A 832 -25.57 5.16 29.51
CA LYS A 832 -24.79 4.78 28.32
C LYS A 832 -24.02 3.48 28.54
N MET A 833 -23.46 3.30 29.73
CA MET A 833 -22.78 2.05 30.12
C MET A 833 -23.72 0.85 30.14
N ILE A 834 -24.94 1.00 30.66
CA ILE A 834 -25.93 -0.09 30.64
C ILE A 834 -26.30 -0.45 29.19
N ASP A 835 -26.38 0.54 28.30
CA ASP A 835 -26.64 0.31 26.88
C ASP A 835 -25.47 -0.41 26.19
N ASP A 836 -24.22 0.01 26.47
CA ASP A 836 -23.01 -0.64 25.98
C ASP A 836 -22.92 -2.11 26.45
N LEU A 837 -23.19 -2.38 27.73
CA LEU A 837 -23.24 -3.75 28.28
C LEU A 837 -24.33 -4.61 27.61
N LYS A 838 -25.50 -4.03 27.33
CA LYS A 838 -26.57 -4.70 26.58
C LYS A 838 -26.17 -4.99 25.14
N CYS A 839 -25.46 -4.07 24.49
CA CYS A 839 -24.94 -4.26 23.14
C CYS A 839 -23.92 -5.40 23.11
N GLU A 840 -22.99 -5.47 24.07
CA GLU A 840 -22.03 -6.58 24.14
C GLU A 840 -22.72 -7.93 24.42
N LEU A 841 -23.76 -7.98 25.27
CA LEU A 841 -24.55 -9.21 25.48
C LEU A 841 -25.33 -9.67 24.23
N LYS A 842 -25.79 -8.74 23.39
CA LYS A 842 -26.53 -9.06 22.16
C LYS A 842 -25.63 -9.64 21.07
N LYS A 843 -24.36 -9.22 21.00
CA LYS A 843 -23.39 -9.74 20.01
C LYS A 843 -23.15 -11.25 20.15
N ASP A 844 -23.36 -11.81 21.34
CA ASP A 844 -23.17 -13.24 21.64
C ASP A 844 -24.47 -14.05 21.49
N GLY A 845 -25.63 -13.39 21.44
CA GLY A 845 -26.95 -14.04 21.39
C GLY A 845 -27.45 -14.35 19.97
N ASP A 846 -26.79 -13.81 18.95
CA ASP A 846 -27.10 -14.01 17.52
C ASP A 846 -26.01 -14.84 16.80
N ALA A 847 -25.09 -15.47 17.54
CA ALA A 847 -24.03 -16.35 17.03
C ALA A 847 -24.40 -17.84 17.11
#